data_AF-W4JVQ3-F1
#
_entry.id   AF-W4JVQ3-F1
#
_cell.length_a   1.000
_cell.length_b   1.000
_cell.length_c   1.000
_cell.angle_alpha   90.00
_cell.angle_beta   90.00
_cell.angle_gamma   90.00
#
_symmetry.space_group_name_H-M   'P 1'
#
loop_
_entity.id
_entity.type
_entity.pdbx_description
1 polymer ?
#
loop_
_entity_poly.entity_id
_entity_poly.type
_entity_poly.pdbx_seq_one_letter_code
_entity_poly.pdbx_strand_id
1 'polypeptide(L)'
;MPLFWIALEFSNPRVGPHIQVYPEDSGTWLSEAWQGMHWREEIDPVLTTPMVCLAGQDFFIYKPAKLQNGDICMPMHWFFCEEMCDGNKVPHYYANAWRLQPVVSEDGLGGYVAHKYDSFVVDAVLFTLSLPQLIATFQVDNLPDPCMLLAKGHWVLSLMMWLYCDDTSGNLSKKWNKHNSFLWTPAGLPREQAQRQYNVHFLSTSNIAPPLEMLDGIVTQHEDGQHNGVWAWDIASQEMVLVLPVVLALLGDNPMQSEMACHIGLRGKFFCRTCWVKGRDADNEVASLAAGTMAREEAEASDAPSTLGGSSIDGHSHVGHSSLSSAEGVIGVHQIGPVHCALLSFLPTTPLMSASLLAPLSITLGNDSETVENNSHKSAPRTKKGRPLETLQQLTDRTRRFLGPLRLRNAADTRSKLKTIFDTARTVGGMTELARLHTMFGVKDTYQETFMDRIFALGRKFRGSLADKQRKMDDLMASFPADVTSPVWRIKGLDPHLDTPVEILHVILLGFVKYFWQDAIARQDAKGKALLITRLSSLDVMGLGCSALAGQTLVQYAGSLTGHDFRVVAQAAPFVLYDLIDEDCYKAWLALSQLIPMVWQPCIENVDQHLTELEQCIDYFLDCTVRWTPWWFNKPKFHIVCHLPYHIRCFGPAILFATEAFESFNAVIREQSIHSNRHAPLIR
;
A
#
# COMPACT_ATOMS: atom_id res chain seq x y z
N MET A 1 3.68 22.38 -13.10
CA MET A 1 2.28 22.64 -12.67
C MET A 1 2.10 22.50 -11.17
N PRO A 2 2.32 21.34 -10.50
CA PRO A 2 2.31 21.22 -9.04
C PRO A 2 3.02 22.37 -8.31
N LEU A 3 4.22 22.76 -8.76
CA LEU A 3 5.02 23.83 -8.15
C LEU A 3 4.30 25.20 -8.04
N PHE A 4 3.38 25.53 -8.96
CA PHE A 4 2.60 26.78 -8.88
C PHE A 4 1.57 26.73 -7.73
N TRP A 5 0.87 25.61 -7.60
CA TRP A 5 -0.13 25.40 -6.53
C TRP A 5 0.54 25.37 -5.15
N ILE A 6 1.74 24.79 -5.04
CA ILE A 6 2.54 24.82 -3.81
C ILE A 6 2.79 26.26 -3.34
N ALA A 7 3.26 27.14 -4.23
CA ALA A 7 3.48 28.54 -3.88
C ALA A 7 2.17 29.28 -3.53
N LEU A 8 1.05 28.91 -4.16
CA LEU A 8 -0.26 29.49 -3.86
C LEU A 8 -0.75 29.12 -2.46
N GLU A 9 -0.60 27.87 -2.00
CA GLU A 9 -1.07 27.44 -0.67
C GLU A 9 -0.33 28.13 0.48
N PHE A 10 1.00 28.28 0.39
CA PHE A 10 1.77 29.07 1.35
C PHE A 10 1.42 30.57 1.31
N SER A 11 1.07 31.09 0.12
CA SER A 11 0.64 32.49 -0.05
C SER A 11 -0.82 32.73 0.37
N ASN A 12 -1.61 31.68 0.62
CA ASN A 12 -3.04 31.76 0.87
C ASN A 12 -3.31 32.06 2.36
N PRO A 13 -3.82 33.26 2.74
CA PRO A 13 -4.01 33.64 4.14
C PRO A 13 -5.09 32.81 4.87
N ARG A 14 -5.82 31.93 4.17
CA ARG A 14 -6.78 30.98 4.76
C ARG A 14 -6.25 29.56 4.91
N VAL A 15 -5.05 29.27 4.38
CA VAL A 15 -4.47 27.91 4.37
C VAL A 15 -3.05 27.92 4.90
N GLY A 16 -2.18 28.82 4.45
CA GLY A 16 -0.79 28.96 4.91
C GLY A 16 -0.60 28.91 6.44
N PRO A 17 -1.37 29.66 7.26
CA PRO A 17 -1.27 29.62 8.72
C PRO A 17 -1.67 28.28 9.37
N HIS A 18 -2.14 27.31 8.59
CA HIS A 18 -2.50 25.96 9.02
C HIS A 18 -1.60 24.87 8.43
N ILE A 19 -0.58 25.22 7.62
CA ILE A 19 0.32 24.21 7.02
C ILE A 19 1.38 23.83 8.04
N GLN A 20 1.30 22.62 8.59
CA GLN A 20 2.33 22.06 9.45
C GLN A 20 3.48 21.48 8.62
N VAL A 21 4.70 21.94 8.89
CA VAL A 21 5.92 21.57 8.13
C VAL A 21 6.96 20.78 8.94
N TYR A 22 6.78 20.69 10.26
CA TYR A 22 7.59 19.83 11.15
C TYR A 22 6.74 18.70 11.72
N PRO A 23 7.29 17.48 11.91
CA PRO A 23 6.61 16.45 12.66
C PRO A 23 6.48 16.84 14.14
N GLU A 24 5.41 16.35 14.77
CA GLU A 24 5.14 16.53 16.20
C GLU A 24 5.48 15.25 16.95
N ASP A 25 6.07 15.39 18.12
CA ASP A 25 6.20 14.32 19.11
C ASP A 25 5.11 14.50 20.17
N SER A 26 3.92 13.99 19.86
CA SER A 26 2.71 14.01 20.70
C SER A 26 2.66 12.83 21.69
N GLY A 27 3.78 12.10 21.86
CA GLY A 27 3.87 10.91 22.71
C GLY A 27 2.91 9.80 22.27
N THR A 28 1.88 9.53 23.07
CA THR A 28 0.91 8.46 22.75
C THR A 28 -0.32 8.95 21.98
N TRP A 29 -0.49 10.27 21.82
CA TRP A 29 -1.67 10.87 21.19
C TRP A 29 -1.51 10.95 19.67
N LEU A 30 -2.53 10.54 18.90
CA LEU A 30 -2.57 10.69 17.44
C LEU A 30 -3.93 11.27 16.99
N SER A 31 -3.88 12.41 16.31
CA SER A 31 -5.02 13.11 15.71
C SER A 31 -4.76 13.55 14.26
N GLU A 32 -3.50 13.83 13.92
CA GLU A 32 -3.09 14.46 12.66
C GLU A 32 -1.88 13.73 12.03
N ALA A 33 -1.64 13.92 10.74
CA ALA A 33 -0.68 13.10 9.98
C ALA A 33 0.79 13.34 10.37
N TRP A 34 1.12 14.55 10.82
CA TRP A 34 2.48 14.94 11.24
C TRP A 34 2.88 14.40 12.62
N GLN A 35 1.93 13.82 13.38
CA GLN A 35 2.18 13.07 14.60
C GLN A 35 2.54 11.59 14.30
N GLY A 36 2.40 11.15 13.05
CA GLY A 36 2.66 9.79 12.62
C GLY A 36 4.16 9.42 12.66
N MET A 37 4.45 8.20 13.11
CA MET A 37 5.80 7.64 13.23
C MET A 37 6.59 7.71 11.91
N HIS A 38 5.91 7.63 10.76
CA HIS A 38 6.58 7.69 9.46
C HIS A 38 7.24 9.05 9.23
N TRP A 39 6.52 10.15 9.46
CA TRP A 39 7.06 11.51 9.31
C TRP A 39 8.12 11.79 10.40
N ARG A 40 7.88 11.38 11.64
CA ARG A 40 8.74 11.66 12.80
C ARG A 40 10.02 10.82 12.87
N GLU A 41 10.06 9.63 12.28
CA GLU A 41 11.16 8.67 12.44
C GLU A 41 11.63 7.96 11.15
N GLU A 42 10.74 7.64 10.20
CA GLU A 42 11.08 6.80 9.04
C GLU A 42 11.53 7.59 7.79
N ILE A 43 10.97 8.79 7.54
CA ILE A 43 11.35 9.63 6.40
C ILE A 43 12.81 10.09 6.55
N ASP A 44 13.60 9.95 5.46
CA ASP A 44 14.96 10.48 5.36
C ASP A 44 14.95 11.98 5.75
N PRO A 45 15.72 12.42 6.77
CA PRO A 45 15.65 13.79 7.23
C PRO A 45 15.98 14.85 6.17
N VAL A 46 16.72 14.50 5.10
CA VAL A 46 16.97 15.37 3.94
C VAL A 46 15.67 15.74 3.20
N LEU A 47 14.62 14.94 3.35
CA LEU A 47 13.28 15.19 2.82
C LEU A 47 12.37 15.90 3.82
N THR A 48 12.68 15.88 5.12
CA THR A 48 11.95 16.67 6.15
C THR A 48 12.41 18.13 6.17
N THR A 49 11.71 19.01 6.88
CA THR A 49 12.08 20.43 6.95
C THR A 49 13.50 20.60 7.51
N PRO A 50 14.46 21.07 6.69
CA PRO A 50 15.88 20.88 6.97
C PRO A 50 16.50 21.94 7.90
N MET A 51 15.70 22.82 8.51
CA MET A 51 16.22 23.86 9.40
C MET A 51 15.18 24.35 10.41
N VAL A 52 15.64 25.11 11.40
CA VAL A 52 14.81 25.99 12.23
C VAL A 52 15.49 27.36 12.36
N CYS A 53 14.71 28.45 12.42
CA CYS A 53 15.23 29.79 12.69
C CYS A 53 15.10 30.10 14.18
N LEU A 54 16.23 30.38 14.85
CA LEU A 54 16.29 30.64 16.29
C LEU A 54 17.12 31.91 16.53
N ALA A 55 16.55 32.88 17.25
CA ALA A 55 17.19 34.17 17.54
C ALA A 55 17.80 34.89 16.31
N GLY A 56 17.18 34.74 15.12
CA GLY A 56 17.67 35.32 13.86
C GLY A 56 18.82 34.55 13.20
N GLN A 57 18.99 33.27 13.52
CA GLN A 57 19.98 32.37 12.92
C GLN A 57 19.34 31.09 12.39
N ASP A 58 19.79 30.64 11.22
CA ASP A 58 19.30 29.42 10.57
C ASP A 58 20.13 28.19 10.98
N PHE A 59 19.50 27.25 11.69
CA PHE A 59 20.13 26.01 12.13
C PHE A 59 19.74 24.84 11.22
N PHE A 60 20.57 24.59 10.21
CA PHE A 60 20.34 23.51 9.23
C PHE A 60 20.77 22.13 9.74
N ILE A 61 20.04 21.10 9.32
CA ILE A 61 20.45 19.70 9.45
C ILE A 61 21.73 19.43 8.65
N TYR A 62 22.52 18.45 9.11
CA TYR A 62 23.83 18.12 8.56
C TYR A 62 24.82 19.31 8.50
N LYS A 63 24.64 20.31 9.37
CA LYS A 63 25.61 21.40 9.61
C LYS A 63 26.07 21.41 11.07
N PRO A 64 27.36 21.63 11.35
CA PRO A 64 27.82 21.89 12.70
C PRO A 64 27.13 23.12 13.31
N ALA A 65 26.68 22.98 14.56
CA ALA A 65 26.10 24.04 15.36
C ALA A 65 26.60 23.96 16.80
N LYS A 66 26.75 25.11 17.46
CA LYS A 66 27.23 25.21 18.85
C LYS A 66 26.07 25.30 19.83
N LEU A 67 26.13 24.49 20.89
CA LEU A 67 25.19 24.51 22.00
C LEU A 67 25.67 25.44 23.13
N GLN A 68 24.76 25.84 24.02
CA GLN A 68 25.02 26.77 25.13
C GLN A 68 26.09 26.27 26.11
N ASN A 69 26.26 24.95 26.24
CA ASN A 69 27.32 24.35 27.05
C ASN A 69 28.71 24.37 26.38
N GLY A 70 28.80 24.84 25.12
CA GLY A 70 30.02 24.86 24.31
C GLY A 70 30.23 23.62 23.42
N ASP A 71 29.41 22.57 23.57
CA ASP A 71 29.47 21.39 22.69
C ASP A 71 29.11 21.76 21.26
N ILE A 72 29.72 21.05 20.31
CA ILE A 72 29.31 21.10 18.89
C ILE A 72 28.51 19.84 18.56
N CYS A 73 27.37 20.02 17.91
CA CYS A 73 26.54 18.94 17.40
C CYS A 73 26.22 19.15 15.92
N MET A 74 25.68 18.11 15.30
CA MET A 74 25.11 18.17 13.96
C MET A 74 23.63 17.81 14.06
N PRO A 75 22.70 18.78 13.94
CA PRO A 75 21.28 18.49 13.86
C PRO A 75 21.01 17.53 12.71
N MET A 76 20.07 16.63 12.93
CA MET A 76 19.72 15.56 12.00
C MET A 76 18.29 15.74 11.50
N HIS A 77 17.36 16.01 12.41
CA HIS A 77 15.93 16.06 12.14
C HIS A 77 15.28 16.97 13.18
N TRP A 78 14.52 17.98 12.73
CA TRP A 78 13.79 18.91 13.59
C TRP A 78 12.35 18.44 13.79
N PHE A 79 11.88 18.49 15.03
CA PHE A 79 10.50 18.19 15.42
C PHE A 79 10.06 19.17 16.52
N PHE A 80 8.79 19.11 16.92
CA PHE A 80 8.29 19.91 18.04
C PHE A 80 7.40 19.08 18.97
N CYS A 81 7.24 19.53 20.20
CA CYS A 81 6.20 19.08 21.12
C CYS A 81 5.25 20.25 21.39
N GLU A 82 3.96 20.00 21.60
CA GLU A 82 3.07 21.05 22.11
C GLU A 82 3.21 21.21 23.62
N GLU A 83 3.57 22.41 24.07
CA GLU A 83 3.62 22.76 25.49
C GLU A 83 2.51 23.75 25.87
N MET A 84 2.05 23.67 27.12
CA MET A 84 0.98 24.52 27.66
C MET A 84 1.57 25.78 28.32
N CYS A 85 1.60 26.88 27.58
CA CYS A 85 2.09 28.18 28.03
C CYS A 85 0.92 29.16 28.20
N ASP A 86 0.70 29.64 29.43
CA ASP A 86 -0.40 30.55 29.80
C ASP A 86 -1.81 30.09 29.34
N GLY A 87 -2.02 28.78 29.26
CA GLY A 87 -3.27 28.15 28.82
C GLY A 87 -3.43 28.00 27.31
N ASN A 88 -2.42 28.40 26.52
CA ASN A 88 -2.36 28.16 25.08
C ASN A 88 -1.38 27.03 24.78
N LYS A 89 -1.66 26.25 23.73
CA LYS A 89 -0.70 25.32 23.12
C LYS A 89 0.31 26.12 22.31
N VAL A 90 1.61 25.89 22.55
CA VAL A 90 2.72 26.54 21.85
C VAL A 90 3.70 25.45 21.40
N PRO A 91 4.18 25.46 20.13
CA PRO A 91 5.16 24.50 19.67
C PRO A 91 6.54 24.81 20.28
N HIS A 92 7.10 23.85 21.01
CA HIS A 92 8.47 23.89 21.52
C HIS A 92 9.34 22.94 20.70
N TYR A 93 10.43 23.45 20.13
CA TYR A 93 11.20 22.74 19.11
C TYR A 93 12.37 21.92 19.68
N TYR A 94 12.66 20.80 19.05
CA TYR A 94 13.76 19.90 19.38
C TYR A 94 14.46 19.41 18.11
N ALA A 95 15.73 19.03 18.24
CA ALA A 95 16.46 18.29 17.23
C ALA A 95 16.89 16.92 17.76
N ASN A 96 16.74 15.89 16.92
CA ASN A 96 17.66 14.76 16.96
C ASN A 96 19.02 15.26 16.44
N ALA A 97 20.12 14.99 17.12
CA ALA A 97 21.45 15.45 16.73
C ALA A 97 22.54 14.39 16.97
N TRP A 98 23.60 14.41 16.16
CA TRP A 98 24.83 13.67 16.41
C TRP A 98 25.84 14.53 17.17
N ARG A 99 26.58 13.93 18.11
CA ARG A 99 27.71 14.59 18.76
C ARG A 99 28.88 14.74 17.78
N LEU A 100 29.47 15.94 17.72
CA LEU A 100 30.70 16.21 16.99
C LEU A 100 31.88 16.29 17.97
N GLN A 101 32.85 15.38 17.83
CA GLN A 101 34.06 15.40 18.63
C GLN A 101 35.20 16.11 17.87
N PRO A 102 35.94 17.04 18.50
CA PRO A 102 37.08 17.70 17.87
C PRO A 102 38.25 16.73 17.69
N VAL A 103 38.87 16.74 16.52
CA VAL A 103 40.09 15.97 16.25
C VAL A 103 41.31 16.85 16.50
N VAL A 104 42.22 16.38 17.34
CA VAL A 104 43.54 17.00 17.55
C VAL A 104 44.57 16.21 16.74
N SER A 105 45.23 16.86 15.79
CA SER A 105 46.39 16.33 15.07
C SER A 105 47.69 16.92 15.64
N GLU A 106 48.84 16.38 15.24
CA GLU A 106 50.16 16.86 15.68
C GLU A 106 50.43 18.33 15.27
N ASP A 107 49.73 18.84 14.24
CA ASP A 107 49.81 20.22 13.75
C ASP A 107 48.72 21.16 14.31
N GLY A 108 47.72 20.66 15.06
CA GLY A 108 46.67 21.49 15.67
C GLY A 108 45.25 20.88 15.69
N LEU A 109 44.22 21.73 15.77
CA LEU A 109 42.81 21.29 15.70
C LEU A 109 42.41 21.00 14.24
N GLY A 110 42.26 19.72 13.90
CA GLY A 110 42.15 19.24 12.51
C GLY A 110 40.73 19.06 11.95
N GLY A 111 39.68 19.35 12.73
CA GLY A 111 38.28 19.25 12.31
C GLY A 111 37.39 18.53 13.33
N TYR A 112 36.26 17.99 12.88
CA TYR A 112 35.32 17.23 13.71
C TYR A 112 35.03 15.83 13.15
N VAL A 113 34.80 14.86 14.03
CA VAL A 113 34.23 13.55 13.70
C VAL A 113 32.79 13.48 14.21
N ALA A 114 31.86 13.11 13.31
CA ALA A 114 30.46 12.88 13.63
C ALA A 114 30.24 11.43 14.07
N HIS A 115 29.88 11.22 15.33
CA HIS A 115 29.58 9.89 15.85
C HIS A 115 28.13 9.53 15.54
N LYS A 116 27.89 8.93 14.36
CA LYS A 116 26.53 8.61 13.86
C LYS A 116 25.69 7.70 14.77
N TYR A 117 26.34 6.98 15.68
CA TYR A 117 25.71 6.10 16.67
C TYR A 117 25.57 6.75 18.06
N ASP A 118 26.08 7.97 18.25
CA ASP A 118 25.91 8.81 19.44
C ASP A 118 24.91 9.92 19.11
N SER A 119 23.65 9.51 18.97
CA SER A 119 22.51 10.37 18.71
C SER A 119 21.78 10.74 20.01
N PHE A 120 21.46 12.02 20.17
CA PHE A 120 20.71 12.52 21.32
C PHE A 120 19.64 13.54 20.89
N VAL A 121 18.62 13.72 21.73
CA VAL A 121 17.64 14.81 21.58
C VAL A 121 18.20 16.05 22.26
N VAL A 122 18.10 17.20 21.59
CA VAL A 122 18.51 18.51 22.12
C VAL A 122 17.40 19.53 21.90
N ASP A 123 17.11 20.30 22.94
CA ASP A 123 16.17 21.42 22.92
C ASP A 123 16.69 22.53 21.99
N ALA A 124 15.82 23.06 21.12
CA ALA A 124 16.14 24.17 20.23
C ALA A 124 16.66 25.41 20.98
N VAL A 125 16.19 25.70 22.20
CA VAL A 125 16.64 26.89 22.95
C VAL A 125 18.11 26.83 23.39
N LEU A 126 18.74 25.64 23.34
CA LEU A 126 20.14 25.45 23.68
C LEU A 126 21.08 25.77 22.51
N PHE A 127 20.57 25.99 21.30
CA PHE A 127 21.39 26.36 20.14
C PHE A 127 21.83 27.82 20.19
N THR A 128 23.13 28.06 20.02
CA THR A 128 23.74 29.40 20.18
C THR A 128 24.39 29.94 18.91
N LEU A 129 25.19 29.13 18.19
CA LEU A 129 25.82 29.56 16.93
C LEU A 129 25.49 28.57 15.81
N SER A 130 24.82 29.09 14.79
CA SER A 130 24.64 28.46 13.48
C SER A 130 25.98 28.36 12.73
N LEU A 131 26.08 27.50 11.72
CA LEU A 131 27.31 27.32 10.96
C LEU A 131 27.94 28.63 10.43
N PRO A 132 27.20 29.61 9.86
CA PRO A 132 27.79 30.87 9.42
C PRO A 132 28.44 31.67 10.56
N GLN A 133 27.82 31.69 11.75
CA GLN A 133 28.41 32.36 12.91
C GLN A 133 29.58 31.55 13.48
N LEU A 134 29.49 30.22 13.48
CA LEU A 134 30.58 29.34 13.91
C LEU A 134 31.84 29.53 13.04
N ILE A 135 31.69 29.67 11.71
CA ILE A 135 32.78 30.03 10.79
C ILE A 135 33.35 31.43 11.09
N ALA A 136 32.54 32.36 11.60
CA ALA A 136 33.01 33.69 11.98
C ALA A 136 33.71 33.73 13.35
N THR A 137 33.47 32.77 14.25
CA THR A 137 33.96 32.80 15.64
C THR A 137 34.89 31.66 16.05
N PHE A 138 35.02 30.57 15.29
CA PHE A 138 35.77 29.37 15.71
C PHE A 138 37.18 29.64 16.24
N GLN A 139 37.91 30.59 15.64
CA GLN A 139 39.24 31.00 16.09
C GLN A 139 39.24 31.67 17.47
N VAL A 140 38.20 32.45 17.79
CA VAL A 140 38.01 33.10 19.09
C VAL A 140 37.54 32.10 20.14
N ASP A 141 36.72 31.14 19.72
CA ASP A 141 36.18 30.05 20.55
C ASP A 141 37.16 28.89 20.78
N ASN A 142 38.36 28.91 20.16
CA ASN A 142 39.34 27.82 20.17
C ASN A 142 38.77 26.47 19.68
N LEU A 143 38.00 26.52 18.60
CA LEU A 143 37.30 25.41 17.96
C LEU A 143 37.93 25.04 16.60
N PRO A 144 37.82 23.78 16.13
CA PRO A 144 38.13 23.42 14.74
C PRO A 144 37.24 24.12 13.68
N ASP A 145 37.75 24.24 12.44
CA ASP A 145 37.02 24.77 11.27
C ASP A 145 35.84 23.85 10.85
N PRO A 146 34.61 24.37 10.64
CA PRO A 146 33.41 23.56 10.42
C PRO A 146 32.82 23.48 8.98
N CYS A 147 33.47 23.96 7.91
CA CYS A 147 32.86 24.08 6.55
C CYS A 147 32.25 22.78 5.94
N MET A 148 31.04 22.76 5.36
CA MET A 148 30.71 23.19 3.96
C MET A 148 29.17 23.30 3.67
N LEU A 149 28.72 24.33 2.92
CA LEU A 149 27.51 24.52 2.03
C LEU A 149 26.12 23.86 2.39
N LEU A 150 24.92 24.37 2.09
CA LEU A 150 24.45 25.49 1.23
C LEU A 150 22.99 25.91 1.59
N ALA A 151 22.71 27.21 1.79
CA ALA A 151 21.41 27.90 1.56
C ALA A 151 21.69 29.41 1.51
N LYS A 152 20.97 30.21 0.70
CA LYS A 152 21.29 31.64 0.49
C LYS A 152 20.75 32.58 1.59
N GLY A 153 20.69 32.13 2.84
CA GLY A 153 20.09 32.89 3.95
C GLY A 153 18.57 33.05 3.82
N HIS A 154 17.89 32.01 3.34
CA HIS A 154 16.44 31.92 3.21
C HIS A 154 15.98 30.57 3.75
N TRP A 155 14.79 30.53 4.35
CA TRP A 155 14.27 29.30 4.91
C TRP A 155 14.02 28.25 3.83
N VAL A 156 14.34 26.99 4.15
CA VAL A 156 13.99 25.84 3.32
C VAL A 156 12.99 25.00 4.09
N LEU A 157 11.85 24.69 3.48
CA LEU A 157 10.72 23.97 4.11
C LEU A 157 10.34 22.76 3.28
N SER A 158 9.84 21.70 3.90
CA SER A 158 9.31 20.54 3.18
C SER A 158 7.79 20.49 3.21
N LEU A 159 7.16 20.29 2.04
CA LEU A 159 5.73 20.10 1.91
C LEU A 159 5.41 18.63 1.65
N MET A 160 4.89 17.97 2.68
CA MET A 160 4.35 16.61 2.56
C MET A 160 3.03 16.63 1.78
N MET A 161 2.86 15.67 0.86
CA MET A 161 1.75 15.58 -0.08
C MET A 161 1.11 14.19 -0.02
N TRP A 162 -0.20 14.11 0.15
CA TRP A 162 -0.95 12.91 -0.24
C TRP A 162 -1.14 12.94 -1.75
N LEU A 163 -0.61 11.97 -2.49
CA LEU A 163 -0.81 11.85 -3.94
C LEU A 163 -1.84 10.76 -4.23
N TYR A 164 -3.00 11.15 -4.73
CA TYR A 164 -4.12 10.26 -5.03
C TYR A 164 -4.20 9.95 -6.52
N CYS A 165 -4.46 8.69 -6.87
CA CYS A 165 -4.96 8.31 -8.18
C CYS A 165 -6.15 7.35 -8.05
N ASP A 166 -7.11 7.50 -8.95
CA ASP A 166 -8.23 6.58 -9.12
C ASP A 166 -8.82 6.72 -10.52
N ASP A 167 -9.71 5.79 -10.89
CA ASP A 167 -10.42 5.83 -12.15
C ASP A 167 -11.86 6.36 -12.03
N THR A 168 -12.16 7.28 -12.94
CA THR A 168 -13.43 7.98 -13.03
C THR A 168 -14.04 7.71 -14.40
N SER A 169 -15.36 7.63 -14.48
CA SER A 169 -16.02 7.58 -15.79
C SER A 169 -16.35 8.98 -16.27
N GLY A 170 -15.98 9.31 -17.51
CA GLY A 170 -16.40 10.55 -18.19
C GLY A 170 -17.88 10.56 -18.60
N ASN A 171 -18.69 9.58 -18.15
CA ASN A 171 -20.12 9.48 -18.40
C ASN A 171 -20.91 9.28 -17.09
N LEU A 172 -22.22 9.50 -17.13
CA LEU A 172 -23.16 9.21 -16.04
C LEU A 172 -23.15 7.73 -15.57
N SER A 173 -22.60 6.80 -16.36
CA SER A 173 -22.43 5.40 -15.98
C SER A 173 -20.95 5.03 -15.90
N LYS A 174 -20.54 4.31 -14.84
CA LYS A 174 -19.12 3.91 -14.60
C LYS A 174 -18.49 3.07 -15.74
N LYS A 175 -19.27 2.56 -16.70
CA LYS A 175 -18.86 1.51 -17.63
C LYS A 175 -18.24 1.99 -18.96
N TRP A 176 -18.28 3.30 -19.27
CA TRP A 176 -17.86 3.83 -20.57
C TRP A 176 -17.02 5.10 -20.42
N ASN A 177 -15.90 5.19 -21.13
CA ASN A 177 -14.96 6.32 -21.11
C ASN A 177 -14.24 6.51 -19.75
N LYS A 178 -13.49 5.48 -19.31
CA LYS A 178 -12.65 5.50 -18.10
C LYS A 178 -11.52 6.53 -18.26
N HIS A 179 -11.33 7.35 -17.24
CA HIS A 179 -10.30 8.37 -17.10
C HIS A 179 -9.57 8.16 -15.77
N ASN A 180 -8.28 7.88 -15.81
CA ASN A 180 -7.45 7.90 -14.61
C ASN A 180 -7.15 9.36 -14.29
N SER A 181 -7.26 9.77 -13.03
CA SER A 181 -6.96 11.14 -12.60
C SER A 181 -5.96 11.15 -11.47
N PHE A 182 -5.00 12.08 -11.49
CA PHE A 182 -4.11 12.37 -10.38
C PHE A 182 -4.55 13.64 -9.66
N LEU A 183 -4.61 13.57 -8.34
CA LEU A 183 -4.87 14.69 -7.45
C LEU A 183 -3.89 14.68 -6.28
N TRP A 184 -3.74 15.82 -5.60
CA TRP A 184 -3.01 15.87 -4.34
C TRP A 184 -3.66 16.82 -3.34
N THR A 185 -3.34 16.64 -2.06
CA THR A 185 -3.62 17.63 -1.01
C THR A 185 -2.41 17.70 -0.07
N PRO A 186 -2.08 18.88 0.51
CA PRO A 186 -1.02 18.96 1.50
C PRO A 186 -1.34 18.10 2.73
N ALA A 187 -0.42 17.19 3.09
CA ALA A 187 -0.61 16.28 4.21
C ALA A 187 -0.42 16.95 5.57
N GLY A 188 0.22 18.12 5.61
CA GLY A 188 0.36 18.96 6.80
C GLY A 188 -0.86 19.82 7.14
N LEU A 189 -2.01 19.63 6.48
CA LEU A 189 -3.24 20.33 6.83
C LEU A 189 -4.03 19.60 7.93
N PRO A 190 -4.60 20.30 8.92
CA PRO A 190 -5.53 19.72 9.86
C PRO A 190 -6.68 19.00 9.15
N ARG A 191 -7.13 17.88 9.69
CA ARG A 191 -8.18 17.02 9.12
C ARG A 191 -9.40 17.78 8.58
N GLU A 192 -9.90 18.77 9.31
CA GLU A 192 -11.07 19.58 8.93
C GLU A 192 -10.83 20.51 7.72
N GLN A 193 -9.57 20.79 7.39
CA GLN A 193 -9.15 21.54 6.20
C GLN A 193 -8.84 20.57 5.06
N ALA A 194 -8.08 19.50 5.31
CA ALA A 194 -7.71 18.51 4.29
C ALA A 194 -8.92 17.89 3.56
N GLN A 195 -10.05 17.72 4.26
CA GLN A 195 -11.30 17.20 3.68
C GLN A 195 -12.09 18.22 2.82
N ARG A 196 -11.68 19.49 2.75
CA ARG A 196 -12.40 20.53 2.00
C ARG A 196 -12.01 20.52 0.53
N GLN A 197 -13.00 20.55 -0.36
CA GLN A 197 -12.82 20.44 -1.81
C GLN A 197 -11.84 21.45 -2.41
N TYR A 198 -11.66 22.63 -1.82
CA TYR A 198 -10.72 23.65 -2.33
C TYR A 198 -9.24 23.35 -2.00
N ASN A 199 -8.96 22.48 -1.04
CA ASN A 199 -7.60 22.00 -0.71
C ASN A 199 -7.24 20.71 -1.48
N VAL A 200 -8.12 20.22 -2.35
CA VAL A 200 -7.88 19.05 -3.21
C VAL A 200 -7.52 19.55 -4.61
N HIS A 201 -6.25 19.42 -4.98
CA HIS A 201 -5.70 19.98 -6.21
C HIS A 201 -5.60 18.93 -7.31
N PHE A 202 -6.19 19.24 -8.46
CA PHE A 202 -6.10 18.42 -9.67
C PHE A 202 -4.73 18.57 -10.35
N LEU A 203 -4.11 17.46 -10.77
CA LEU A 203 -2.83 17.47 -11.49
C LEU A 203 -3.00 17.14 -12.98
N SER A 204 -3.71 16.06 -13.28
CA SER A 204 -3.92 15.58 -14.66
C SER A 204 -5.03 14.53 -14.72
N THR A 205 -5.61 14.33 -15.90
CA THR A 205 -6.49 13.21 -16.20
C THR A 205 -6.18 12.66 -17.60
N SER A 206 -6.37 11.36 -17.82
CA SER A 206 -6.25 10.76 -19.15
C SER A 206 -7.14 9.51 -19.29
N ASN A 207 -7.74 9.38 -20.47
CA ASN A 207 -8.42 8.17 -20.94
C ASN A 207 -7.56 7.35 -21.93
N ILE A 208 -6.32 7.78 -22.20
CA ILE A 208 -5.39 7.12 -23.15
C ILE A 208 -4.11 6.67 -22.43
N ALA A 209 -3.54 7.52 -21.58
CA ALA A 209 -2.32 7.21 -20.82
C ALA A 209 -2.66 6.35 -19.57
N PRO A 210 -1.94 5.24 -19.33
CA PRO A 210 -2.02 4.49 -18.09
C PRO A 210 -1.56 5.32 -16.87
N PRO A 211 -1.96 4.96 -15.64
CA PRO A 211 -1.60 5.72 -14.44
C PRO A 211 -0.09 5.93 -14.27
N LEU A 212 0.71 4.89 -14.51
CA LEU A 212 2.17 4.98 -14.38
C LEU A 212 2.84 5.82 -15.48
N GLU A 213 2.25 5.93 -16.67
CA GLU A 213 2.73 6.84 -17.73
C GLU A 213 2.42 8.30 -17.37
N MET A 214 1.23 8.56 -16.81
CA MET A 214 0.88 9.88 -16.27
C MET A 214 1.78 10.29 -15.09
N LEU A 215 2.10 9.32 -14.21
CA LEU A 215 2.97 9.51 -13.06
C LEU A 215 4.39 9.93 -13.49
N ASP A 216 4.90 9.46 -14.63
CA ASP A 216 6.24 9.81 -15.12
C ASP A 216 6.45 11.32 -15.29
N GLY A 217 5.46 12.00 -15.85
CA GLY A 217 5.45 13.46 -16.01
C GLY A 217 5.25 14.24 -14.70
N ILE A 218 4.62 13.62 -13.70
CA ILE A 218 4.46 14.18 -12.35
C ILE A 218 5.77 14.04 -11.57
N VAL A 219 6.37 12.85 -11.57
CA VAL A 219 7.63 12.53 -10.89
C VAL A 219 8.78 13.36 -11.43
N THR A 220 8.85 13.57 -12.76
CA THR A 220 9.87 14.45 -13.36
C THR A 220 9.77 15.90 -12.85
N GLN A 221 8.56 16.40 -12.58
CA GLN A 221 8.36 17.74 -11.98
C GLN A 221 8.58 17.75 -10.46
N HIS A 222 8.39 16.61 -9.80
CA HIS A 222 8.65 16.41 -8.38
C HIS A 222 10.16 16.37 -8.11
N GLU A 223 10.94 15.64 -8.92
CA GLU A 223 12.40 15.62 -8.88
C GLU A 223 13.01 17.00 -9.11
N ASP A 224 12.49 17.76 -10.08
CA ASP A 224 12.87 19.16 -10.32
C ASP A 224 12.60 20.03 -9.08
N GLY A 225 11.40 19.93 -8.50
CA GLY A 225 11.06 20.61 -7.25
C GLY A 225 11.93 20.18 -6.05
N GLN A 226 12.32 18.91 -5.96
CA GLN A 226 13.23 18.41 -4.92
C GLN A 226 14.69 18.81 -5.12
N HIS A 227 15.12 19.05 -6.36
CA HIS A 227 16.50 19.42 -6.68
C HIS A 227 16.73 20.93 -6.63
N ASN A 228 15.79 21.70 -7.19
CA ASN A 228 15.91 23.15 -7.35
C ASN A 228 15.11 23.94 -6.30
N GLY A 229 14.10 23.32 -5.68
CA GLY A 229 13.17 23.97 -4.74
C GLY A 229 12.17 24.90 -5.43
N VAL A 230 11.08 25.20 -4.73
CA VAL A 230 10.01 26.10 -5.17
C VAL A 230 10.03 27.36 -4.32
N TRP A 231 10.37 28.50 -4.92
CA TRP A 231 10.28 29.78 -4.22
C TRP A 231 8.83 30.17 -3.97
N ALA A 232 8.48 30.41 -2.71
CA ALA A 232 7.17 30.83 -2.26
C ALA A 232 7.29 32.01 -1.27
N TRP A 233 6.27 32.85 -1.20
CA TRP A 233 6.09 33.78 -0.09
C TRP A 233 5.27 33.06 0.98
N ASP A 234 5.84 32.87 2.16
CA ASP A 234 5.10 32.29 3.28
C ASP A 234 4.38 33.40 4.06
N ILE A 235 3.06 33.30 4.12
CA ILE A 235 2.22 34.26 4.86
C ILE A 235 2.38 34.14 6.38
N ALA A 236 2.84 33.00 6.91
CA ALA A 236 3.02 32.81 8.36
C ALA A 236 4.27 33.54 8.87
N SER A 237 5.41 33.36 8.21
CA SER A 237 6.67 34.05 8.51
C SER A 237 6.77 35.47 7.95
N GLN A 238 5.98 35.82 6.91
CA GLN A 238 6.13 37.05 6.12
C GLN A 238 7.49 37.15 5.40
N GLU A 239 8.03 36.02 4.95
CA GLU A 239 9.32 35.95 4.24
C GLU A 239 9.28 35.09 2.96
N MET A 240 10.35 35.20 2.15
CA MET A 240 10.58 34.33 1.00
C MET A 240 11.24 33.02 1.44
N VAL A 241 10.57 31.90 1.17
CA VAL A 241 11.00 30.54 1.53
C VAL A 241 11.19 29.67 0.28
N LEU A 242 11.98 28.61 0.41
CA LEU A 242 12.23 27.60 -0.62
C LEU A 242 11.58 26.27 -0.21
N VAL A 243 10.51 25.88 -0.90
CA VAL A 243 9.71 24.69 -0.57
C VAL A 243 10.17 23.47 -1.37
N LEU A 244 10.40 22.34 -0.70
CA LEU A 244 10.72 21.04 -1.28
C LEU A 244 9.47 20.13 -1.24
N PRO A 245 8.96 19.64 -2.38
CA PRO A 245 7.82 18.72 -2.40
C PRO A 245 8.24 17.30 -2.00
N VAL A 246 7.41 16.63 -1.21
CA VAL A 246 7.62 15.21 -0.80
C VAL A 246 6.29 14.48 -0.84
N VAL A 247 6.26 13.30 -1.48
CA VAL A 247 5.07 12.43 -1.46
C VAL A 247 5.12 11.62 -0.16
N LEU A 248 4.15 11.83 0.72
CA LEU A 248 4.03 11.12 1.99
C LEU A 248 3.48 9.70 1.79
N ALA A 249 2.46 9.56 0.94
CA ALA A 249 1.93 8.26 0.54
C ALA A 249 1.14 8.35 -0.77
N LEU A 250 0.89 7.19 -1.37
CA LEU A 250 0.04 6.99 -2.54
C LEU A 250 -1.35 6.47 -2.15
N LEU A 251 -2.36 7.29 -2.38
CA LEU A 251 -3.77 6.99 -2.11
C LEU A 251 -4.48 6.53 -3.39
N GLY A 252 -5.46 5.64 -3.23
CA GLY A 252 -6.25 5.10 -4.33
C GLY A 252 -6.98 3.83 -3.91
N ASP A 253 -7.80 3.27 -4.82
CA ASP A 253 -8.46 1.99 -4.56
C ASP A 253 -7.45 0.81 -4.55
N ASN A 254 -7.90 -0.38 -4.12
CA ASN A 254 -6.99 -1.53 -3.97
C ASN A 254 -6.33 -1.99 -5.29
N PRO A 255 -7.05 -2.07 -6.44
CA PRO A 255 -6.47 -2.14 -7.77
C PRO A 255 -5.41 -1.06 -8.08
N MET A 256 -5.70 0.22 -7.87
CA MET A 256 -4.76 1.31 -8.18
C MET A 256 -3.51 1.25 -7.32
N GLN A 257 -3.65 1.06 -6.01
CA GLN A 257 -2.52 0.86 -5.09
C GLN A 257 -1.71 -0.41 -5.46
N SER A 258 -2.34 -1.43 -6.03
CA SER A 258 -1.63 -2.60 -6.57
C SER A 258 -0.83 -2.27 -7.84
N GLU A 259 -1.33 -1.40 -8.71
CA GLU A 259 -0.58 -0.95 -9.90
C GLU A 259 0.61 -0.07 -9.49
N MET A 260 0.41 0.88 -8.56
CA MET A 260 1.45 1.71 -7.98
C MET A 260 2.56 0.90 -7.30
N ALA A 261 2.22 -0.16 -6.58
CA ALA A 261 3.19 -1.07 -5.95
C ALA A 261 3.88 -2.05 -6.91
N CYS A 262 3.68 -1.92 -8.22
CA CYS A 262 4.14 -2.87 -9.25
C CYS A 262 3.77 -4.33 -8.89
N HIS A 263 2.60 -4.52 -8.28
CA HIS A 263 2.13 -5.79 -7.78
C HIS A 263 1.26 -6.48 -8.84
N ILE A 264 1.42 -7.81 -8.98
CA ILE A 264 0.75 -8.63 -10.03
C ILE A 264 -0.79 -8.58 -10.00
N GLY A 265 -1.37 -8.04 -8.94
CA GLY A 265 -2.81 -7.85 -8.78
C GLY A 265 -3.44 -8.84 -7.81
N LEU A 266 -4.64 -8.48 -7.38
CA LEU A 266 -5.43 -9.17 -6.33
C LEU A 266 -5.83 -10.63 -6.66
N ARG A 267 -5.50 -11.13 -7.85
CA ARG A 267 -5.71 -12.53 -8.30
C ARG A 267 -4.40 -13.32 -8.43
N GLY A 268 -3.26 -12.74 -8.08
CA GLY A 268 -1.95 -13.38 -8.13
C GLY A 268 -1.73 -14.47 -7.08
N LYS A 269 -0.67 -15.28 -7.26
CA LYS A 269 -0.20 -16.29 -6.30
C LYS A 269 0.13 -15.66 -4.94
N PHE A 270 0.82 -14.53 -4.98
CA PHE A 270 0.85 -13.53 -3.92
C PHE A 270 -0.16 -12.45 -4.29
N PHE A 271 -1.10 -12.15 -3.39
CA PHE A 271 -2.23 -11.25 -3.68
C PHE A 271 -2.19 -9.94 -2.87
N CYS A 272 -1.34 -9.85 -1.84
CA CYS A 272 -1.12 -8.62 -1.09
C CYS A 272 0.05 -7.83 -1.70
N ARG A 273 -0.16 -6.51 -1.84
CA ARG A 273 0.86 -5.55 -2.27
C ARG A 273 1.90 -5.22 -1.19
N THR A 274 1.56 -5.45 0.08
CA THR A 274 2.36 -5.05 1.27
C THR A 274 3.18 -6.22 1.82
N CYS A 275 2.73 -7.47 1.65
CA CYS A 275 3.37 -8.64 2.23
C CYS A 275 3.43 -9.86 1.29
N TRP A 276 4.13 -10.90 1.72
CA TRP A 276 4.32 -12.17 1.02
C TRP A 276 3.23 -13.23 1.29
N VAL A 277 2.03 -12.82 1.73
CA VAL A 277 0.90 -13.75 1.89
C VAL A 277 0.56 -14.43 0.56
N LYS A 278 0.30 -15.73 0.62
CA LYS A 278 0.05 -16.58 -0.54
C LYS A 278 -1.40 -17.07 -0.56
N GLY A 279 -2.04 -16.94 -1.71
CA GLY A 279 -3.42 -17.38 -1.93
C GLY A 279 -3.50 -18.87 -2.25
N ARG A 280 -4.17 -19.20 -3.36
CA ARG A 280 -4.15 -20.56 -3.91
C ARG A 280 -2.87 -20.81 -4.70
N ASP A 281 -2.33 -22.01 -4.53
CA ASP A 281 -1.17 -22.50 -5.25
C ASP A 281 -1.61 -23.00 -6.64
N ALA A 282 -1.28 -22.26 -7.69
CA ALA A 282 -1.50 -22.70 -9.08
C ALA A 282 -0.78 -24.02 -9.42
N ASP A 283 0.27 -24.34 -8.66
CA ASP A 283 1.06 -25.57 -8.82
C ASP A 283 0.23 -26.84 -8.52
N ASN A 284 -0.85 -26.73 -7.73
CA ASN A 284 -1.82 -27.82 -7.53
C ASN A 284 -2.62 -28.17 -8.80
N GLU A 285 -2.71 -27.27 -9.79
CA GLU A 285 -3.34 -27.59 -11.09
C GLU A 285 -2.46 -28.55 -11.90
N VAL A 286 -1.12 -28.42 -11.84
CA VAL A 286 -0.19 -29.31 -12.57
C VAL A 286 -0.13 -30.70 -11.93
N ALA A 287 -0.06 -30.79 -10.61
CA ALA A 287 -0.02 -32.08 -9.90
C ALA A 287 -1.34 -32.88 -10.06
N SER A 288 -2.50 -32.19 -10.05
CA SER A 288 -3.80 -32.84 -10.27
C SER A 288 -4.04 -33.24 -11.73
N LEU A 289 -3.50 -32.48 -12.70
CA LEU A 289 -3.47 -32.88 -14.11
C LEU A 289 -2.52 -34.06 -14.36
N ALA A 290 -1.38 -34.13 -13.68
CA ALA A 290 -0.47 -35.27 -13.76
C ALA A 290 -1.14 -36.55 -13.22
N ALA A 291 -1.73 -36.51 -12.02
CA ALA A 291 -2.45 -37.64 -11.44
C ALA A 291 -3.64 -38.09 -12.31
N GLY A 292 -4.37 -37.15 -12.92
CA GLY A 292 -5.46 -37.43 -13.85
C GLY A 292 -5.02 -37.95 -15.23
N THR A 293 -3.73 -37.83 -15.58
CA THR A 293 -3.15 -38.42 -16.79
C THR A 293 -2.74 -39.87 -16.53
N MET A 294 -2.05 -40.15 -15.42
CA MET A 294 -1.65 -41.54 -15.08
C MET A 294 -2.86 -42.47 -14.88
N ALA A 295 -3.95 -41.97 -14.27
CA ALA A 295 -5.20 -42.69 -14.14
C ALA A 295 -5.99 -42.89 -15.46
N ARG A 296 -5.59 -42.24 -16.57
CA ARG A 296 -6.14 -42.50 -17.92
C ARG A 296 -5.31 -43.50 -18.70
N GLU A 297 -3.99 -43.49 -18.53
CA GLU A 297 -3.08 -44.45 -19.16
C GLU A 297 -3.32 -45.89 -18.65
N GLU A 298 -3.68 -46.07 -17.38
CA GLU A 298 -4.08 -47.39 -16.85
C GLU A 298 -5.45 -47.88 -17.37
N ALA A 299 -6.34 -46.98 -17.81
CA ALA A 299 -7.68 -47.31 -18.30
C ALA A 299 -7.75 -47.56 -19.82
N GLU A 300 -6.78 -47.08 -20.60
CA GLU A 300 -6.69 -47.29 -22.05
C GLU A 300 -5.82 -48.52 -22.41
N ALA A 301 -5.24 -49.21 -21.42
CA ALA A 301 -4.38 -50.38 -21.60
C ALA A 301 -5.10 -51.75 -21.63
N SER A 302 -6.45 -51.80 -21.46
CA SER A 302 -7.19 -53.06 -21.30
C SER A 302 -7.90 -53.60 -22.55
N ASP A 303 -7.82 -52.93 -23.70
CA ASP A 303 -8.53 -53.34 -24.93
C ASP A 303 -7.66 -53.21 -26.21
N ALA A 304 -6.85 -54.24 -26.50
CA ALA A 304 -6.32 -54.51 -27.84
C ALA A 304 -6.00 -56.02 -28.03
N PRO A 305 -6.30 -56.66 -29.19
CA PRO A 305 -6.15 -58.10 -29.36
C PRO A 305 -4.81 -58.55 -29.94
N SER A 306 -4.52 -59.83 -29.74
CA SER A 306 -3.30 -60.55 -30.11
C SER A 306 -3.05 -60.75 -31.61
N THR A 307 -1.79 -60.66 -32.04
CA THR A 307 -1.22 -61.49 -33.12
C THR A 307 0.29 -61.74 -32.95
N LEU A 308 0.78 -62.87 -33.45
CA LEU A 308 2.12 -63.43 -33.21
C LEU A 308 3.20 -62.94 -34.21
N GLY A 309 4.49 -63.06 -33.83
CA GLY A 309 5.57 -63.38 -34.78
C GLY A 309 7.03 -63.03 -34.42
N GLY A 310 7.87 -64.04 -34.16
CA GLY A 310 9.36 -63.99 -34.23
C GLY A 310 10.11 -63.34 -33.05
N SER A 311 10.99 -64.05 -32.31
CA SER A 311 12.41 -64.40 -32.64
C SER A 311 13.34 -63.19 -32.79
N SER A 312 14.53 -63.08 -32.18
CA SER A 312 15.33 -64.02 -31.38
C SER A 312 16.61 -63.35 -30.82
N ILE A 313 17.28 -63.99 -29.83
CA ILE A 313 18.75 -63.94 -29.53
C ILE A 313 19.37 -62.71 -28.81
N ASP A 314 19.82 -62.99 -27.57
CA ASP A 314 21.09 -62.70 -26.85
C ASP A 314 21.86 -61.35 -26.94
N GLY A 315 22.44 -60.92 -25.81
CA GLY A 315 23.55 -59.95 -25.79
C GLY A 315 23.96 -59.32 -24.44
N HIS A 316 24.91 -59.96 -23.74
CA HIS A 316 25.85 -59.44 -22.71
C HIS A 316 26.41 -57.99 -22.92
N SER A 317 27.03 -57.27 -21.96
CA SER A 317 27.22 -57.37 -20.48
C SER A 317 28.03 -56.15 -19.92
N HIS A 318 28.14 -56.03 -18.59
CA HIS A 318 29.13 -55.27 -17.76
C HIS A 318 29.24 -53.72 -17.89
N VAL A 319 29.26 -52.87 -16.84
CA VAL A 319 29.85 -52.80 -15.45
C VAL A 319 31.18 -52.02 -15.38
N GLY A 320 31.24 -51.04 -14.44
CA GLY A 320 32.44 -50.25 -14.06
C GLY A 320 32.06 -48.84 -13.56
N HIS A 321 31.79 -48.53 -12.28
CA HIS A 321 32.59 -48.49 -11.03
C HIS A 321 33.68 -47.39 -10.90
N SER A 322 33.43 -46.39 -10.03
CA SER A 322 34.33 -45.69 -9.06
C SER A 322 33.70 -44.32 -8.67
N SER A 323 33.56 -43.81 -7.44
CA SER A 323 34.05 -44.01 -6.05
C SER A 323 35.32 -43.24 -5.62
N LEU A 324 35.17 -42.35 -4.61
CA LEU A 324 36.10 -41.72 -3.61
C LEU A 324 35.54 -40.28 -3.32
N SER A 325 35.08 -39.82 -2.14
CA SER A 325 35.58 -39.81 -0.73
C SER A 325 36.68 -38.76 -0.49
N SER A 326 36.75 -37.86 0.54
CA SER A 326 36.01 -37.67 1.82
C SER A 326 36.29 -36.27 2.42
N ALA A 327 35.49 -35.81 3.42
CA ALA A 327 35.86 -35.11 4.70
C ALA A 327 36.80 -33.85 4.71
N GLU A 328 36.83 -32.91 5.67
CA GLU A 328 36.06 -32.59 6.91
C GLU A 328 36.42 -31.14 7.37
N GLY A 329 35.67 -30.54 8.32
CA GLY A 329 36.12 -29.31 9.04
C GLY A 329 35.01 -28.46 9.70
N VAL A 330 35.06 -28.28 11.03
CA VAL A 330 33.98 -27.69 11.86
C VAL A 330 34.48 -26.60 12.83
N ILE A 331 33.81 -25.43 12.85
CA ILE A 331 33.49 -24.51 14.00
C ILE A 331 32.27 -23.65 13.53
N GLY A 332 31.28 -23.17 14.32
CA GLY A 332 30.88 -23.40 15.72
C GLY A 332 30.38 -22.12 16.44
N VAL A 333 29.39 -22.24 17.35
CA VAL A 333 28.97 -21.25 18.41
C VAL A 333 28.19 -19.99 17.91
N HIS A 334 27.10 -19.47 18.51
CA HIS A 334 26.23 -19.83 19.66
C HIS A 334 24.75 -19.55 19.33
N GLN A 335 23.81 -20.21 20.04
CA GLN A 335 22.36 -19.97 19.96
C GLN A 335 21.79 -19.87 21.39
N ILE A 336 20.91 -18.90 21.65
CA ILE A 336 20.18 -18.75 22.93
C ILE A 336 18.71 -19.05 22.66
N GLY A 337 18.11 -19.96 23.45
CA GLY A 337 16.70 -20.32 23.39
C GLY A 337 15.87 -19.70 24.54
N PRO A 338 14.55 -19.53 24.37
CA PRO A 338 13.66 -19.07 25.43
C PRO A 338 13.32 -20.19 26.43
N VAL A 339 12.87 -19.79 27.62
CA VAL A 339 12.73 -20.65 28.80
C VAL A 339 11.41 -21.43 28.79
N HIS A 340 11.48 -22.68 29.25
CA HIS A 340 10.36 -23.59 29.49
C HIS A 340 9.41 -23.07 30.59
N CYS A 341 8.10 -23.18 30.38
CA CYS A 341 7.15 -23.32 31.48
C CYS A 341 6.08 -24.34 31.08
N ALA A 342 5.79 -25.31 31.94
CA ALA A 342 5.06 -26.52 31.55
C ALA A 342 4.02 -26.94 32.59
N LEU A 343 2.93 -27.51 32.07
CA LEU A 343 1.94 -28.38 32.74
C LEU A 343 1.04 -27.72 33.81
N LEU A 344 -0.26 -27.77 33.55
CA LEU A 344 -1.09 -28.80 34.17
C LEU A 344 -2.27 -29.20 33.27
N SER A 345 -2.60 -30.48 33.28
CA SER A 345 -3.64 -31.14 32.47
C SER A 345 -5.00 -31.13 33.18
N PHE A 346 -6.10 -31.26 32.44
CA PHE A 346 -7.02 -32.43 32.49
C PHE A 346 -8.22 -32.25 31.54
N LEU A 347 -8.43 -33.23 30.65
CA LEU A 347 -9.64 -33.39 29.83
C LEU A 347 -10.57 -34.44 30.45
N PRO A 348 -11.89 -34.32 30.27
CA PRO A 348 -12.79 -35.46 30.19
C PRO A 348 -13.42 -35.58 28.80
N THR A 349 -13.17 -36.72 28.16
CA THR A 349 -13.81 -37.19 26.92
C THR A 349 -15.23 -37.70 27.16
N THR A 350 -16.19 -37.35 26.29
CA THR A 350 -17.46 -38.09 26.05
C THR A 350 -18.04 -37.66 24.67
N PRO A 351 -18.97 -38.43 24.03
CA PRO A 351 -18.63 -38.99 22.72
C PRO A 351 -19.44 -38.50 21.51
N LEU A 352 -19.00 -38.96 20.34
CA LEU A 352 -19.65 -38.86 19.03
C LEU A 352 -21.17 -39.12 19.08
N MET A 353 -21.97 -38.29 18.40
CA MET A 353 -23.27 -38.69 17.88
C MET A 353 -23.58 -38.09 16.50
N SER A 354 -23.98 -38.99 15.59
CA SER A 354 -24.91 -38.79 14.48
C SER A 354 -24.63 -37.65 13.48
N ALA A 355 -23.88 -37.96 12.42
CA ALA A 355 -23.91 -37.18 11.19
C ALA A 355 -25.28 -37.30 10.50
N SER A 356 -25.89 -36.16 10.14
CA SER A 356 -27.13 -36.14 9.37
C SER A 356 -27.03 -35.16 8.18
N LEU A 357 -26.79 -35.75 6.99
CA LEU A 357 -27.15 -35.27 5.64
C LEU A 357 -27.24 -33.74 5.43
N LEU A 358 -26.10 -33.09 5.19
CA LEU A 358 -26.06 -31.83 4.43
C LEU A 358 -26.18 -32.12 2.93
N ALA A 359 -27.32 -31.78 2.33
CA ALA A 359 -27.48 -31.78 0.88
C ALA A 359 -26.67 -30.62 0.25
N PRO A 360 -26.06 -30.81 -0.94
CA PRO A 360 -25.21 -29.78 -1.55
C PRO A 360 -26.05 -28.63 -2.10
N LEU A 361 -26.02 -27.49 -1.42
CA LEU A 361 -26.51 -26.22 -1.94
C LEU A 361 -25.55 -25.70 -3.02
N SER A 362 -25.99 -25.75 -4.28
CA SER A 362 -25.33 -25.08 -5.39
C SER A 362 -25.37 -23.57 -5.20
N ILE A 363 -24.32 -23.00 -4.60
CA ILE A 363 -24.06 -21.56 -4.67
C ILE A 363 -23.64 -21.25 -6.11
N THR A 364 -24.59 -20.81 -6.93
CA THR A 364 -24.30 -20.16 -8.20
C THR A 364 -23.62 -18.82 -7.93
N LEU A 365 -22.30 -18.87 -7.73
CA LEU A 365 -21.44 -17.70 -7.69
C LEU A 365 -21.61 -16.94 -9.01
N GLY A 366 -22.25 -15.77 -8.92
CA GLY A 366 -22.27 -14.82 -10.02
C GLY A 366 -20.84 -14.43 -10.37
N ASN A 367 -20.39 -14.78 -11.57
CA ASN A 367 -19.18 -14.17 -12.12
C ASN A 367 -19.48 -12.67 -12.33
N ASP A 368 -18.78 -11.80 -11.60
CA ASP A 368 -18.70 -10.39 -11.95
C ASP A 368 -18.10 -10.28 -13.35
N SER A 369 -18.98 -10.08 -14.33
CA SER A 369 -18.62 -10.02 -15.74
C SER A 369 -18.21 -8.60 -16.12
N GLU A 370 -16.92 -8.32 -15.95
CA GLU A 370 -16.25 -7.29 -16.75
C GLU A 370 -16.29 -7.73 -18.21
N THR A 371 -17.13 -7.06 -18.99
CA THR A 371 -17.43 -7.42 -20.39
C THR A 371 -16.39 -6.81 -21.32
N VAL A 372 -15.51 -7.65 -21.87
CA VAL A 372 -14.61 -7.29 -22.99
C VAL A 372 -15.17 -7.85 -24.30
N GLU A 373 -15.42 -6.93 -25.22
CA GLU A 373 -15.56 -7.03 -26.68
C GLU A 373 -16.17 -8.30 -27.35
N ASN A 374 -17.30 -8.08 -28.02
CA ASN A 374 -17.72 -8.91 -29.15
C ASN A 374 -16.80 -8.66 -30.34
N ASN A 375 -16.09 -9.70 -30.82
CA ASN A 375 -15.51 -9.69 -32.16
C ASN A 375 -16.02 -10.90 -32.95
N SER A 376 -16.58 -10.65 -34.13
CA SER A 376 -17.52 -11.55 -34.79
C SER A 376 -16.86 -12.55 -35.73
N HIS A 377 -16.45 -13.72 -35.22
CA HIS A 377 -16.23 -14.91 -36.05
C HIS A 377 -16.82 -16.16 -35.42
N LYS A 378 -17.74 -16.81 -36.14
CA LYS A 378 -18.43 -18.03 -35.71
C LYS A 378 -17.46 -19.21 -35.62
N SER A 379 -17.17 -19.68 -34.41
CA SER A 379 -16.67 -21.03 -34.14
C SER A 379 -17.49 -21.64 -33.00
N ALA A 380 -17.72 -22.95 -33.06
CA ALA A 380 -18.68 -23.62 -32.16
C ALA A 380 -18.19 -23.62 -30.69
N PRO A 381 -19.11 -23.52 -29.70
CA PRO A 381 -18.72 -23.38 -28.31
C PRO A 381 -18.13 -24.68 -27.75
N ARG A 382 -16.81 -24.68 -27.51
CA ARG A 382 -16.17 -25.68 -26.63
C ARG A 382 -16.58 -25.40 -25.19
N THR A 383 -17.26 -26.36 -24.57
CA THR A 383 -17.61 -26.32 -23.14
C THR A 383 -16.34 -26.32 -22.28
N LYS A 384 -16.08 -25.21 -21.57
CA LYS A 384 -15.05 -25.19 -20.53
C LYS A 384 -15.51 -26.11 -19.38
N LYS A 385 -14.79 -27.20 -19.11
CA LYS A 385 -14.97 -27.95 -17.85
C LYS A 385 -14.79 -26.98 -16.69
N GLY A 386 -15.72 -26.99 -15.74
CA GLY A 386 -15.61 -26.19 -14.52
C GLY A 386 -14.38 -26.59 -13.72
N ARG A 387 -13.73 -25.62 -13.06
CA ARG A 387 -12.63 -25.90 -12.14
C ARG A 387 -13.15 -26.77 -10.97
N PRO A 388 -12.36 -27.74 -10.48
CA PRO A 388 -12.74 -28.49 -9.28
C PRO A 388 -12.88 -27.54 -8.08
N LEU A 389 -13.84 -27.85 -7.21
CA LEU A 389 -14.04 -27.13 -5.95
C LEU A 389 -12.85 -27.39 -5.01
N GLU A 390 -12.44 -26.35 -4.30
CA GLU A 390 -11.35 -26.39 -3.32
C GLU A 390 -11.72 -27.28 -2.13
N THR A 391 -10.81 -28.14 -1.69
CA THR A 391 -11.09 -29.06 -0.57
C THR A 391 -11.13 -28.31 0.76
N LEU A 392 -11.81 -28.87 1.77
CA LEU A 392 -11.84 -28.26 3.10
C LEU A 392 -10.42 -28.07 3.68
N GLN A 393 -9.52 -29.02 3.46
CA GLN A 393 -8.12 -28.91 3.85
C GLN A 393 -7.40 -27.75 3.14
N GLN A 394 -7.60 -27.58 1.83
CA GLN A 394 -7.03 -26.46 1.07
C GLN A 394 -7.57 -25.11 1.54
N LEU A 395 -8.87 -25.03 1.86
CA LEU A 395 -9.48 -23.86 2.49
C LEU A 395 -8.83 -23.56 3.85
N THR A 396 -8.69 -24.56 4.72
CA THR A 396 -8.04 -24.42 6.04
C THR A 396 -6.59 -23.95 5.92
N ASP A 397 -5.79 -24.55 5.04
CA ASP A 397 -4.38 -24.18 4.87
C ASP A 397 -4.19 -22.84 4.15
N ARG A 398 -5.16 -22.39 3.35
CA ARG A 398 -5.21 -20.99 2.91
C ARG A 398 -5.52 -20.07 4.09
N THR A 399 -6.56 -20.35 4.86
CA THR A 399 -6.97 -19.51 6.01
C THR A 399 -5.84 -19.38 7.03
N ARG A 400 -5.11 -20.45 7.35
CA ARG A 400 -3.91 -20.41 8.21
C ARG A 400 -2.79 -19.53 7.67
N ARG A 401 -2.54 -19.54 6.35
CA ARG A 401 -1.54 -18.66 5.72
C ARG A 401 -2.00 -17.20 5.68
N PHE A 402 -3.31 -16.99 5.55
CA PHE A 402 -3.96 -15.68 5.47
C PHE A 402 -3.99 -14.97 6.82
N LEU A 403 -4.19 -15.72 7.91
CA LEU A 403 -4.13 -15.27 9.31
C LEU A 403 -2.74 -15.49 9.93
N GLY A 404 -1.73 -15.80 9.12
CA GLY A 404 -0.37 -16.04 9.57
C GLY A 404 0.42 -14.73 9.76
N PRO A 405 1.61 -14.79 10.38
CA PRO A 405 2.46 -13.61 10.60
C PRO A 405 2.75 -12.82 9.31
N LEU A 406 2.64 -11.50 9.40
CA LEU A 406 2.79 -10.58 8.27
C LEU A 406 4.26 -10.45 7.87
N ARG A 407 4.69 -11.21 6.86
CA ARG A 407 6.02 -11.05 6.25
C ARG A 407 5.99 -9.96 5.18
N LEU A 408 6.39 -8.73 5.55
CA LEU A 408 6.40 -7.57 4.65
C LEU A 408 7.28 -7.77 3.40
N ARG A 409 6.92 -7.05 2.33
CA ARG A 409 7.74 -6.86 1.13
C ARG A 409 8.83 -5.82 1.38
N ASN A 410 9.73 -5.66 0.42
CA ASN A 410 10.85 -4.74 0.50
C ASN A 410 11.12 -4.15 -0.89
N ALA A 411 11.16 -2.81 -1.02
CA ALA A 411 11.38 -2.13 -2.29
C ALA A 411 12.67 -2.56 -3.03
N ALA A 412 13.78 -2.84 -2.32
CA ALA A 412 15.03 -3.23 -2.97
C ALA A 412 14.94 -4.64 -3.59
N ASP A 413 14.31 -5.59 -2.88
CA ASP A 413 14.00 -6.93 -3.39
C ASP A 413 13.05 -6.87 -4.60
N THR A 414 11.98 -6.07 -4.55
CA THR A 414 11.07 -5.86 -5.69
C THR A 414 11.79 -5.25 -6.89
N ARG A 415 12.63 -4.21 -6.71
CA ARG A 415 13.43 -3.62 -7.80
C ARG A 415 14.43 -4.63 -8.41
N SER A 416 15.06 -5.46 -7.60
CA SER A 416 15.94 -6.55 -8.07
C SER A 416 15.18 -7.59 -8.91
N LYS A 417 13.95 -7.92 -8.49
CA LYS A 417 13.04 -8.82 -9.24
C LYS A 417 12.57 -8.22 -10.55
N LEU A 418 12.20 -6.94 -10.58
CA LEU A 418 11.85 -6.20 -11.80
C LEU A 418 13.02 -6.14 -12.79
N LYS A 419 14.24 -5.90 -12.30
CA LYS A 419 15.45 -5.97 -13.13
C LYS A 419 15.63 -7.37 -13.74
N THR A 420 15.47 -8.43 -12.93
CA THR A 420 15.59 -9.83 -13.39
C THR A 420 14.53 -10.18 -14.45
N ILE A 421 13.29 -9.71 -14.26
CA ILE A 421 12.19 -9.83 -15.23
C ILE A 421 12.57 -9.15 -16.55
N PHE A 422 13.02 -7.89 -16.49
CA PHE A 422 13.39 -7.12 -17.68
C PHE A 422 14.58 -7.74 -18.41
N ASP A 423 15.65 -8.10 -17.69
CA ASP A 423 16.83 -8.75 -18.28
C ASP A 423 16.47 -10.08 -18.96
N THR A 424 15.47 -10.80 -18.46
CA THR A 424 14.90 -11.98 -19.13
C THR A 424 14.19 -11.61 -20.43
N ALA A 425 13.42 -10.52 -20.47
CA ALA A 425 12.73 -10.03 -21.67
C ALA A 425 13.69 -9.62 -22.82
N ARG A 426 14.93 -9.26 -22.50
CA ARG A 426 16.00 -8.94 -23.48
C ARG A 426 16.44 -10.15 -24.29
N THR A 427 16.16 -11.37 -23.81
CA THR A 427 16.58 -12.62 -24.45
C THR A 427 15.54 -13.12 -25.46
N VAL A 428 16.00 -13.63 -26.61
CA VAL A 428 15.11 -14.19 -27.62
C VAL A 428 14.40 -15.43 -27.09
N GLY A 429 13.08 -15.35 -26.94
CA GLY A 429 12.22 -16.47 -26.51
C GLY A 429 11.80 -16.42 -25.04
N GLY A 430 12.26 -15.43 -24.26
CA GLY A 430 11.99 -15.31 -22.82
C GLY A 430 10.52 -15.07 -22.39
N MET A 431 9.55 -15.01 -23.31
CA MET A 431 8.13 -14.70 -22.98
C MET A 431 7.51 -15.66 -21.96
N THR A 432 7.70 -16.97 -22.13
CA THR A 432 7.15 -17.98 -21.21
C THR A 432 7.80 -17.90 -19.84
N GLU A 433 9.11 -17.65 -19.82
CA GLU A 433 9.88 -17.50 -18.58
C GLU A 433 9.50 -16.21 -17.85
N LEU A 434 9.29 -15.09 -18.58
CA LEU A 434 8.81 -13.84 -18.00
C LEU A 434 7.44 -14.01 -17.31
N ALA A 435 6.48 -14.68 -17.95
CA ALA A 435 5.18 -14.96 -17.33
C ALA A 435 5.31 -15.85 -16.07
N ARG A 436 6.28 -16.78 -16.07
CA ARG A 436 6.65 -17.58 -14.91
C ARG A 436 7.26 -16.72 -13.80
N LEU A 437 8.19 -15.81 -14.13
CA LEU A 437 8.85 -14.90 -13.19
C LEU A 437 7.87 -13.91 -12.57
N HIS A 438 6.98 -13.28 -13.34
CA HIS A 438 5.90 -12.43 -12.82
C HIS A 438 5.09 -13.19 -11.74
N THR A 439 4.66 -14.41 -12.07
CA THR A 439 3.85 -15.25 -11.16
C THR A 439 4.62 -15.74 -9.94
N MET A 440 5.92 -16.06 -10.11
CA MET A 440 6.80 -16.55 -9.06
C MET A 440 7.21 -15.45 -8.08
N PHE A 441 7.44 -14.23 -8.58
CA PHE A 441 7.78 -13.07 -7.77
C PHE A 441 6.56 -12.31 -7.25
N GLY A 442 5.37 -12.52 -7.82
CA GLY A 442 4.16 -11.78 -7.44
C GLY A 442 4.30 -10.28 -7.70
N VAL A 443 5.00 -9.92 -8.78
CA VAL A 443 5.42 -8.57 -9.17
C VAL A 443 5.17 -8.42 -10.67
N LYS A 444 4.66 -7.26 -11.09
CA LYS A 444 4.32 -6.90 -12.46
C LYS A 444 4.27 -5.38 -12.56
N ASP A 445 5.11 -4.81 -13.42
CA ASP A 445 5.19 -3.37 -13.66
C ASP A 445 4.56 -3.09 -15.04
N THR A 446 3.43 -2.38 -15.05
CA THR A 446 2.68 -2.06 -16.28
C THR A 446 3.39 -0.99 -17.13
N TYR A 447 4.22 -0.13 -16.53
CA TYR A 447 5.06 0.82 -17.25
C TYR A 447 6.20 0.08 -17.97
N GLN A 448 6.90 -0.80 -17.25
CA GLN A 448 7.95 -1.66 -17.80
C GLN A 448 7.42 -2.57 -18.92
N GLU A 449 6.21 -3.11 -18.79
CA GLU A 449 5.58 -3.93 -19.82
C GLU A 449 5.46 -3.20 -21.17
N THR A 450 5.26 -1.88 -21.20
CA THR A 450 5.19 -1.13 -22.48
C THR A 450 6.48 -1.23 -23.30
N PHE A 451 7.64 -1.30 -22.64
CA PHE A 451 8.95 -1.49 -23.29
C PHE A 451 9.16 -2.95 -23.70
N MET A 452 8.78 -3.89 -22.83
CA MET A 452 8.86 -5.32 -23.11
C MET A 452 7.97 -5.70 -24.30
N ASP A 453 6.77 -5.12 -24.42
CA ASP A 453 5.89 -5.33 -25.58
C ASP A 453 6.46 -4.78 -26.89
N ARG A 454 7.24 -3.69 -26.86
CA ARG A 454 7.99 -3.19 -28.04
C ARG A 454 9.07 -4.18 -28.45
N ILE A 455 9.87 -4.69 -27.50
CA ILE A 455 10.86 -5.76 -27.73
C ILE A 455 10.18 -6.99 -28.34
N PHE A 456 9.04 -7.41 -27.77
CA PHE A 456 8.27 -8.57 -28.22
C PHE A 456 7.59 -8.36 -29.58
N ALA A 457 7.11 -7.17 -29.90
CA ALA A 457 6.55 -6.84 -31.21
C ALA A 457 7.63 -6.92 -32.31
N LEU A 458 8.83 -6.42 -32.05
CA LEU A 458 9.99 -6.59 -32.93
C LEU A 458 10.35 -8.07 -33.07
N GLY A 459 10.44 -8.78 -31.93
CA GLY A 459 10.81 -10.19 -31.86
C GLY A 459 9.83 -11.14 -32.57
N ARG A 460 8.53 -10.78 -32.67
CA ARG A 460 7.50 -11.53 -33.42
C ARG A 460 7.53 -11.24 -34.92
N LYS A 461 7.91 -10.03 -35.34
CA LYS A 461 7.92 -9.60 -36.76
C LYS A 461 9.17 -10.03 -37.52
N PHE A 462 10.29 -10.25 -36.83
CA PHE A 462 11.58 -10.53 -37.47
C PHE A 462 11.70 -11.96 -37.99
N ARG A 463 12.06 -12.11 -39.28
CA ARG A 463 12.44 -13.37 -39.94
C ARG A 463 13.91 -13.29 -40.35
N GLY A 464 14.81 -13.85 -39.56
CA GLY A 464 16.27 -13.80 -39.78
C GLY A 464 17.03 -14.58 -38.70
N SER A 465 18.36 -14.45 -38.65
CA SER A 465 19.18 -15.20 -37.68
C SER A 465 18.94 -14.73 -36.23
N LEU A 466 19.26 -15.58 -35.25
CA LEU A 466 19.17 -15.22 -33.83
C LEU A 466 20.10 -14.04 -33.48
N ALA A 467 21.30 -13.98 -34.09
CA ALA A 467 22.25 -12.89 -33.86
C ALA A 467 21.76 -11.55 -34.42
N ASP A 468 21.17 -11.54 -35.63
CA ASP A 468 20.60 -10.32 -36.21
C ASP A 468 19.33 -9.87 -35.47
N LYS A 469 18.57 -10.83 -34.92
CA LYS A 469 17.42 -10.56 -34.06
C LYS A 469 17.84 -9.90 -32.75
N GLN A 470 18.89 -10.42 -32.10
CA GLN A 470 19.44 -9.83 -30.89
C GLN A 470 19.99 -8.42 -31.16
N ARG A 471 20.82 -8.23 -32.21
CA ARG A 471 21.35 -6.90 -32.57
C ARG A 471 20.25 -5.85 -32.74
N LYS A 472 19.16 -6.19 -33.43
CA LYS A 472 18.01 -5.26 -33.58
C LYS A 472 17.23 -5.02 -32.28
N MET A 473 17.19 -5.99 -31.38
CA MET A 473 16.65 -5.78 -30.03
C MET A 473 17.56 -4.84 -29.24
N ASP A 474 18.88 -5.01 -29.31
CA ASP A 474 19.85 -4.14 -28.66
C ASP A 474 19.80 -2.70 -29.23
N ASP A 475 19.67 -2.53 -30.55
CA ASP A 475 19.46 -1.24 -31.22
C ASP A 475 18.17 -0.54 -30.74
N LEU A 476 17.07 -1.29 -30.58
CA LEU A 476 15.81 -0.76 -30.03
C LEU A 476 15.94 -0.39 -28.55
N MET A 477 16.67 -1.19 -27.76
CA MET A 477 16.93 -0.91 -26.36
C MET A 477 17.81 0.32 -26.16
N ALA A 478 18.71 0.63 -27.09
CA ALA A 478 19.47 1.88 -27.08
C ALA A 478 18.59 3.13 -27.30
N SER A 479 17.33 2.97 -27.74
CA SER A 479 16.35 4.06 -27.83
C SER A 479 15.40 4.15 -26.63
N PHE A 480 15.62 3.37 -25.57
CA PHE A 480 14.82 3.41 -24.35
C PHE A 480 15.40 4.43 -23.35
N PRO A 481 14.58 4.98 -22.42
CA PRO A 481 15.08 5.78 -21.31
C PRO A 481 16.06 4.99 -20.42
N ALA A 482 16.89 5.72 -19.67
CA ALA A 482 17.90 5.12 -18.79
C ALA A 482 17.28 4.29 -17.64
N ASP A 483 16.10 4.69 -17.17
CA ASP A 483 15.25 3.88 -16.30
C ASP A 483 14.02 3.41 -17.10
N VAL A 484 13.72 2.12 -17.01
CA VAL A 484 12.61 1.42 -17.67
C VAL A 484 11.66 0.78 -16.65
N THR A 485 11.88 1.05 -15.36
CA THR A 485 10.96 0.68 -14.27
C THR A 485 9.97 1.81 -14.00
N SER A 486 8.88 1.50 -13.31
CA SER A 486 7.84 2.45 -12.95
C SER A 486 8.41 3.71 -12.28
N PRO A 487 7.94 4.91 -12.65
CA PRO A 487 8.38 6.17 -12.05
C PRO A 487 8.21 6.25 -10.53
N VAL A 488 7.36 5.39 -9.94
CA VAL A 488 7.21 5.24 -8.48
C VAL A 488 8.54 5.01 -7.78
N TRP A 489 9.47 4.27 -8.39
CA TRP A 489 10.77 3.93 -7.82
C TRP A 489 11.77 5.10 -7.83
N ARG A 490 11.44 6.20 -8.53
CA ARG A 490 12.23 7.44 -8.62
C ARG A 490 11.80 8.47 -7.57
N ILE A 491 10.61 8.29 -6.95
CA ILE A 491 10.14 9.13 -5.83
C ILE A 491 11.01 8.85 -4.61
N LYS A 492 11.76 9.86 -4.15
CA LYS A 492 12.63 9.72 -2.97
C LYS A 492 11.80 9.60 -1.70
N GLY A 493 12.18 8.67 -0.83
CA GLY A 493 11.54 8.41 0.46
C GLY A 493 10.38 7.40 0.42
N LEU A 494 9.89 7.03 -0.76
CA LEU A 494 8.69 6.21 -0.91
C LEU A 494 9.00 4.70 -1.12
N ASP A 495 8.51 3.83 -0.24
CA ASP A 495 8.33 2.39 -0.50
C ASP A 495 6.84 2.12 -0.80
N PRO A 496 6.43 1.89 -2.06
CA PRO A 496 5.03 1.73 -2.41
C PRO A 496 4.37 0.46 -1.85
N HIS A 497 5.12 -0.43 -1.18
CA HIS A 497 4.55 -1.55 -0.42
C HIS A 497 4.03 -1.13 0.96
N LEU A 498 4.61 -0.10 1.57
CA LEU A 498 4.29 0.42 2.91
C LEU A 498 3.49 1.73 2.82
N ASP A 499 3.86 2.59 1.86
CA ASP A 499 3.30 3.93 1.67
C ASP A 499 2.12 3.91 0.70
N THR A 500 1.39 2.79 0.67
CA THR A 500 0.05 2.67 0.09
C THR A 500 -0.90 2.21 1.21
N PRO A 501 -1.36 3.11 2.11
CA PRO A 501 -2.10 2.73 3.31
C PRO A 501 -3.43 2.04 3.00
N VAL A 502 -4.00 1.38 4.01
CA VAL A 502 -5.26 0.61 3.88
C VAL A 502 -6.43 1.56 3.62
N GLU A 503 -6.95 1.54 2.40
CA GLU A 503 -8.11 2.37 2.06
C GLU A 503 -9.39 1.80 2.70
N ILE A 504 -9.83 2.42 3.81
CA ILE A 504 -10.88 1.89 4.70
C ILE A 504 -12.29 1.92 4.07
N LEU A 505 -12.58 2.87 3.18
CA LEU A 505 -13.87 2.95 2.49
C LEU A 505 -14.06 1.73 1.57
N HIS A 506 -13.04 1.37 0.79
CA HIS A 506 -13.02 0.22 -0.08
C HIS A 506 -12.84 -1.10 0.67
N VAL A 507 -12.04 -1.15 1.73
CA VAL A 507 -11.81 -2.40 2.47
C VAL A 507 -13.02 -2.79 3.34
N ILE A 508 -13.62 -1.84 4.04
CA ILE A 508 -14.67 -2.13 5.04
C ILE A 508 -16.07 -1.84 4.51
N LEU A 509 -16.40 -0.61 4.10
CA LEU A 509 -17.78 -0.26 3.70
C LEU A 509 -18.16 -0.87 2.33
N LEU A 510 -17.39 -0.57 1.28
CA LEU A 510 -17.54 -1.17 -0.06
C LEU A 510 -16.88 -2.56 -0.15
N GLY A 511 -16.41 -3.10 0.97
CA GLY A 511 -15.87 -4.45 1.14
C GLY A 511 -16.74 -5.27 2.09
N PHE A 512 -16.33 -5.41 3.34
CA PHE A 512 -16.99 -6.26 4.35
C PHE A 512 -18.50 -6.00 4.45
N VAL A 513 -18.91 -4.75 4.72
CA VAL A 513 -20.33 -4.40 4.90
C VAL A 513 -21.12 -4.68 3.63
N LYS A 514 -20.61 -4.26 2.46
CA LYS A 514 -21.20 -4.56 1.15
C LYS A 514 -21.39 -6.06 0.92
N TYR A 515 -20.34 -6.85 1.14
CA TYR A 515 -20.38 -8.29 0.89
C TYR A 515 -21.33 -9.00 1.86
N PHE A 516 -21.27 -8.66 3.15
CA PHE A 516 -22.13 -9.23 4.17
C PHE A 516 -23.60 -8.85 3.97
N TRP A 517 -23.90 -7.61 3.55
CA TRP A 517 -25.27 -7.14 3.31
C TRP A 517 -25.89 -7.81 2.08
N GLN A 518 -25.12 -7.94 1.00
CA GLN A 518 -25.54 -8.66 -0.19
C GLN A 518 -25.83 -10.14 0.10
N ASP A 519 -24.97 -10.81 0.87
CA ASP A 519 -25.18 -12.21 1.26
C ASP A 519 -26.36 -12.39 2.23
N ALA A 520 -26.50 -11.51 3.23
CA ALA A 520 -27.63 -11.51 4.15
C ALA A 520 -28.98 -11.39 3.43
N ILE A 521 -29.07 -10.50 2.44
CA ILE A 521 -30.27 -10.32 1.60
C ILE A 521 -30.46 -11.47 0.60
N ALA A 522 -29.39 -12.05 0.07
CA ALA A 522 -29.47 -13.21 -0.82
C ALA A 522 -30.05 -14.45 -0.11
N ARG A 523 -29.81 -14.59 1.21
CA ARG A 523 -30.39 -15.65 2.05
C ARG A 523 -31.88 -15.48 2.36
N GLN A 524 -32.43 -14.26 2.24
CA GLN A 524 -33.82 -14.00 2.56
C GLN A 524 -34.78 -14.43 1.44
N ASP A 525 -35.86 -15.11 1.81
CA ASP A 525 -37.02 -15.31 0.95
C ASP A 525 -37.86 -14.00 0.83
N ALA A 526 -39.00 -14.06 0.13
CA ALA A 526 -39.85 -12.88 -0.03
C ALA A 526 -40.42 -12.36 1.31
N LYS A 527 -40.64 -13.23 2.29
CA LYS A 527 -41.20 -12.87 3.61
C LYS A 527 -40.12 -12.25 4.50
N GLY A 528 -38.92 -12.82 4.53
CA GLY A 528 -37.75 -12.26 5.22
C GLY A 528 -37.36 -10.90 4.67
N LYS A 529 -37.41 -10.71 3.34
CA LYS A 529 -37.19 -9.38 2.72
C LYS A 529 -38.25 -8.37 3.12
N ALA A 530 -39.53 -8.73 3.11
CA ALA A 530 -40.60 -7.85 3.58
C ALA A 530 -40.41 -7.44 5.05
N LEU A 531 -40.10 -8.42 5.92
CA LEU A 531 -39.82 -8.16 7.34
C LEU A 531 -38.60 -7.26 7.55
N LEU A 532 -37.51 -7.49 6.80
CA LEU A 532 -36.31 -6.65 6.84
C LEU A 532 -36.61 -5.20 6.39
N ILE A 533 -37.40 -5.03 5.32
CA ILE A 533 -37.86 -3.72 4.85
C ILE A 533 -38.67 -3.01 5.94
N THR A 534 -39.60 -3.71 6.59
CA THR A 534 -40.36 -3.16 7.72
C THR A 534 -39.44 -2.75 8.86
N ARG A 535 -38.55 -3.64 9.33
CA ARG A 535 -37.61 -3.37 10.43
C ARG A 535 -36.74 -2.14 10.18
N LEU A 536 -36.14 -2.05 8.98
CA LEU A 536 -35.34 -0.89 8.57
C LEU A 536 -36.18 0.39 8.58
N SER A 537 -37.38 0.35 7.99
CA SER A 537 -38.25 1.54 7.87
C SER A 537 -38.87 1.98 9.20
N SER A 538 -38.92 1.08 10.20
CA SER A 538 -39.41 1.36 11.56
C SER A 538 -38.30 1.62 12.59
N LEU A 539 -37.03 1.52 12.20
CA LEU A 539 -35.91 1.71 13.13
C LEU A 539 -35.83 3.18 13.55
N ASP A 540 -35.74 3.43 14.86
CA ASP A 540 -35.47 4.78 15.35
C ASP A 540 -34.03 5.18 15.01
N VAL A 541 -33.90 6.23 14.20
CA VAL A 541 -32.61 6.78 13.74
C VAL A 541 -32.17 8.03 14.50
N MET A 542 -32.90 8.45 15.54
CA MET A 542 -32.58 9.68 16.30
C MET A 542 -31.14 9.71 16.83
N GLY A 543 -30.59 8.54 17.21
CA GLY A 543 -29.19 8.41 17.65
C GLY A 543 -28.15 8.28 16.53
N LEU A 544 -28.57 8.12 15.26
CA LEU A 544 -27.68 7.90 14.11
C LEU A 544 -27.36 9.17 13.31
N GLY A 545 -28.08 10.26 13.57
CA GLY A 545 -27.89 11.55 12.88
C GLY A 545 -28.24 11.53 11.38
N CYS A 546 -29.04 10.55 10.93
CA CYS A 546 -29.47 10.41 9.53
C CYS A 546 -30.99 10.52 9.38
N SER A 547 -31.47 10.64 8.14
CA SER A 547 -32.89 10.57 7.83
C SER A 547 -33.44 9.15 7.99
N ALA A 548 -34.77 9.03 8.16
CA ALA A 548 -35.46 7.74 8.27
C ALA A 548 -35.06 6.78 7.12
N LEU A 549 -34.76 5.54 7.48
CA LEU A 549 -34.14 4.60 6.54
C LEU A 549 -35.11 4.23 5.40
N ALA A 550 -34.66 4.40 4.17
CA ALA A 550 -35.37 3.92 2.98
C ALA A 550 -35.22 2.39 2.86
N GLY A 551 -35.87 1.63 3.76
CA GLY A 551 -35.73 0.18 3.88
C GLY A 551 -35.99 -0.57 2.56
N GLN A 552 -37.00 -0.12 1.79
CA GLN A 552 -37.26 -0.63 0.44
C GLN A 552 -36.02 -0.51 -0.46
N THR A 553 -35.39 0.66 -0.48
CA THR A 553 -34.19 0.94 -1.30
C THR A 553 -33.00 0.10 -0.85
N LEU A 554 -32.74 0.05 0.47
CA LEU A 554 -31.60 -0.68 1.05
C LEU A 554 -31.66 -2.20 0.80
N VAL A 555 -32.87 -2.76 0.68
CA VAL A 555 -33.06 -4.19 0.39
C VAL A 555 -33.15 -4.48 -1.12
N GLN A 556 -33.89 -3.67 -1.88
CA GLN A 556 -34.09 -3.90 -3.31
C GLN A 556 -32.83 -3.61 -4.15
N TYR A 557 -32.03 -2.62 -3.75
CA TYR A 557 -30.86 -2.15 -4.50
C TYR A 557 -29.52 -2.48 -3.82
N ALA A 558 -29.48 -3.51 -2.96
CA ALA A 558 -28.27 -3.97 -2.25
C ALA A 558 -27.03 -4.22 -3.15
N GLY A 559 -27.24 -4.50 -4.44
CA GLY A 559 -26.18 -4.60 -5.44
C GLY A 559 -25.43 -3.29 -5.73
N SER A 560 -26.13 -2.15 -5.62
CA SER A 560 -25.75 -0.83 -6.16
C SER A 560 -25.75 0.30 -5.13
N LEU A 561 -25.80 -0.01 -3.84
CA LEU A 561 -25.67 0.96 -2.75
C LEU A 561 -24.29 1.65 -2.75
N THR A 562 -24.26 2.86 -2.18
CA THR A 562 -23.07 3.73 -2.06
C THR A 562 -22.35 3.56 -0.71
N GLY A 563 -21.17 4.17 -0.55
CA GLY A 563 -20.44 4.16 0.72
C GLY A 563 -21.25 4.75 1.89
N HIS A 564 -21.98 5.85 1.63
CA HIS A 564 -22.91 6.45 2.58
C HIS A 564 -24.00 5.46 3.03
N ASP A 565 -24.64 4.79 2.08
CA ASP A 565 -25.68 3.80 2.40
C ASP A 565 -25.12 2.64 3.24
N PHE A 566 -23.91 2.16 2.92
CA PHE A 566 -23.25 1.11 3.70
C PHE A 566 -22.81 1.58 5.09
N ARG A 567 -22.44 2.85 5.28
CA ARG A 567 -22.18 3.44 6.61
C ARG A 567 -23.44 3.42 7.47
N VAL A 568 -24.61 3.65 6.89
CA VAL A 568 -25.90 3.56 7.59
C VAL A 568 -26.28 2.10 7.87
N VAL A 569 -26.11 1.21 6.90
CA VAL A 569 -26.31 -0.25 7.08
C VAL A 569 -25.44 -0.81 8.20
N ALA A 570 -24.17 -0.43 8.29
CA ALA A 570 -23.24 -0.93 9.32
C ALA A 570 -23.70 -0.62 10.76
N GLN A 571 -24.40 0.50 10.95
CA GLN A 571 -24.96 0.92 12.23
C GLN A 571 -26.32 0.25 12.51
N ALA A 572 -27.14 0.02 11.48
CA ALA A 572 -28.47 -0.57 11.61
C ALA A 572 -28.47 -2.12 11.65
N ALA A 573 -27.50 -2.78 11.01
CA ALA A 573 -27.52 -4.22 10.74
C ALA A 573 -27.74 -5.11 11.98
N PRO A 574 -27.06 -4.92 13.13
CA PRO A 574 -27.33 -5.68 14.35
C PRO A 574 -28.81 -5.62 14.80
N PHE A 575 -29.44 -4.46 14.66
CA PHE A 575 -30.80 -4.20 15.14
C PHE A 575 -31.90 -4.66 14.18
N VAL A 576 -31.56 -5.11 12.97
CA VAL A 576 -32.55 -5.56 11.97
C VAL A 576 -32.35 -7.00 11.51
N LEU A 577 -31.12 -7.52 11.58
CA LEU A 577 -30.75 -8.87 11.13
C LEU A 577 -30.85 -9.96 12.19
N TYR A 578 -31.02 -9.64 13.48
CA TYR A 578 -31.31 -10.66 14.49
C TYR A 578 -32.49 -11.53 14.03
N ASP A 579 -32.45 -12.85 14.30
CA ASP A 579 -33.41 -13.88 13.82
C ASP A 579 -33.59 -14.09 12.30
N LEU A 580 -33.07 -13.22 11.42
CA LEU A 580 -33.17 -13.38 9.96
C LEU A 580 -32.00 -14.13 9.33
N ILE A 581 -30.87 -14.22 10.01
CA ILE A 581 -29.64 -14.88 9.54
C ILE A 581 -29.13 -15.88 10.57
N ASP A 582 -28.30 -16.80 10.10
CA ASP A 582 -27.61 -17.80 10.92
C ASP A 582 -26.79 -17.18 12.06
N GLU A 583 -26.63 -17.91 13.16
CA GLU A 583 -25.98 -17.42 14.38
C GLU A 583 -24.53 -16.98 14.15
N ASP A 584 -23.74 -17.72 13.35
CA ASP A 584 -22.34 -17.36 13.10
C ASP A 584 -22.23 -16.20 12.10
N CYS A 585 -23.17 -16.09 11.17
CA CYS A 585 -23.35 -14.89 10.32
C CYS A 585 -23.67 -13.66 11.17
N TYR A 586 -24.57 -13.78 12.16
CA TYR A 586 -24.93 -12.69 13.06
C TYR A 586 -23.77 -12.29 13.98
N LYS A 587 -22.99 -13.25 14.51
CA LYS A 587 -21.75 -12.97 15.27
C LYS A 587 -20.73 -12.21 14.43
N ALA A 588 -20.53 -12.58 13.16
CA ALA A 588 -19.63 -11.85 12.27
C ALA A 588 -20.08 -10.41 12.01
N TRP A 589 -21.40 -10.16 11.93
CA TRP A 589 -21.97 -8.81 11.90
C TRP A 589 -21.72 -8.04 13.19
N LEU A 590 -21.92 -8.65 14.36
CA LEU A 590 -21.65 -8.01 15.66
C LEU A 590 -20.17 -7.62 15.80
N ALA A 591 -19.26 -8.52 15.43
CA ALA A 591 -17.83 -8.24 15.45
C ALA A 591 -17.43 -7.12 14.46
N LEU A 592 -18.04 -7.09 13.27
CA LEU A 592 -17.86 -6.00 12.30
C LEU A 592 -18.36 -4.65 12.85
N SER A 593 -19.51 -4.63 13.52
CA SER A 593 -20.06 -3.44 14.16
C SER A 593 -19.26 -2.98 15.40
N GLN A 594 -18.43 -3.84 16.00
CA GLN A 594 -17.45 -3.45 17.02
C GLN A 594 -16.15 -2.90 16.40
N LEU A 595 -15.68 -3.49 15.30
CA LEU A 595 -14.48 -3.05 14.58
C LEU A 595 -14.64 -1.66 13.95
N ILE A 596 -15.81 -1.35 13.38
CA ILE A 596 -16.03 -0.09 12.65
C ILE A 596 -15.80 1.17 13.52
N PRO A 597 -16.35 1.28 14.74
CA PRO A 597 -16.03 2.39 15.65
C PRO A 597 -14.53 2.53 15.96
N MET A 598 -13.79 1.42 16.11
CA MET A 598 -12.34 1.46 16.35
C MET A 598 -11.59 2.03 15.13
N VAL A 599 -11.99 1.69 13.91
CA VAL A 599 -11.34 2.19 12.68
C VAL A 599 -11.68 3.66 12.39
N TRP A 600 -12.91 4.10 12.67
CA TRP A 600 -13.35 5.49 12.46
C TRP A 600 -13.18 6.38 13.69
N GLN A 601 -12.06 6.23 14.41
CA GLN A 601 -11.65 7.20 15.42
C GLN A 601 -11.08 8.47 14.75
N PRO A 602 -11.56 9.67 15.11
CA PRO A 602 -11.00 10.93 14.62
C PRO A 602 -9.71 11.31 15.35
N CYS A 603 -9.47 10.69 16.49
CA CYS A 603 -8.34 10.92 17.39
C CYS A 603 -8.16 9.67 18.27
N ILE A 604 -6.93 9.38 18.66
CA ILE A 604 -6.50 8.23 19.44
C ILE A 604 -5.67 8.75 20.61
N GLU A 605 -6.14 8.58 21.85
CA GLU A 605 -5.46 9.13 23.03
C GLU A 605 -4.17 8.36 23.40
N ASN A 606 -4.19 7.04 23.17
CA ASN A 606 -3.05 6.16 23.39
C ASN A 606 -2.92 5.19 22.22
N VAL A 607 -1.94 5.46 21.35
CA VAL A 607 -1.66 4.66 20.16
C VAL A 607 -1.33 3.20 20.50
N ASP A 608 -0.46 2.92 21.47
CA ASP A 608 -0.05 1.54 21.77
C ASP A 608 -1.22 0.68 22.30
N GLN A 609 -2.06 1.26 23.16
CA GLN A 609 -3.29 0.61 23.61
C GLN A 609 -4.28 0.44 22.46
N HIS A 610 -4.55 1.49 21.69
CA HIS A 610 -5.51 1.47 20.59
C HIS A 610 -5.13 0.46 19.51
N LEU A 611 -3.85 0.39 19.13
CA LEU A 611 -3.35 -0.60 18.17
C LEU A 611 -3.50 -2.03 18.70
N THR A 612 -3.20 -2.26 19.98
CA THR A 612 -3.40 -3.56 20.64
C THR A 612 -4.87 -3.99 20.64
N GLU A 613 -5.78 -3.07 20.96
CA GLU A 613 -7.23 -3.32 20.96
C GLU A 613 -7.78 -3.49 19.54
N LEU A 614 -7.28 -2.72 18.58
CA LEU A 614 -7.66 -2.82 17.17
C LEU A 614 -7.20 -4.15 16.55
N GLU A 615 -5.99 -4.62 16.85
CA GLU A 615 -5.50 -5.94 16.44
C GLU A 615 -6.42 -7.04 16.99
N GLN A 616 -6.76 -7.00 18.28
CA GLN A 616 -7.70 -7.94 18.90
C GLN A 616 -9.11 -7.88 18.28
N CYS A 617 -9.62 -6.70 17.94
CA CYS A 617 -10.89 -6.53 17.23
C CYS A 617 -10.85 -7.08 15.80
N ILE A 618 -9.74 -6.87 15.07
CA ILE A 618 -9.53 -7.43 13.72
C ILE A 618 -9.50 -8.95 13.81
N ASP A 619 -8.70 -9.52 14.71
CA ASP A 619 -8.58 -10.96 14.90
C ASP A 619 -9.94 -11.57 15.27
N TYR A 620 -10.67 -11.00 16.23
CA TYR A 620 -12.00 -11.47 16.61
C TYR A 620 -13.02 -11.40 15.45
N PHE A 621 -12.99 -10.33 14.66
CA PHE A 621 -13.82 -10.19 13.45
C PHE A 621 -13.47 -11.25 12.40
N LEU A 622 -12.19 -11.50 12.15
CA LEU A 622 -11.74 -12.51 11.20
C LEU A 622 -12.08 -13.91 11.69
N ASP A 623 -11.95 -14.20 12.98
CA ASP A 623 -12.31 -15.48 13.60
C ASP A 623 -13.82 -15.78 13.45
N CYS A 624 -14.68 -14.78 13.72
CA CYS A 624 -16.12 -14.89 13.48
C CYS A 624 -16.43 -15.08 11.99
N THR A 625 -15.69 -14.40 11.11
CA THR A 625 -15.82 -14.54 9.66
C THR A 625 -15.41 -15.93 9.17
N VAL A 626 -14.37 -16.55 9.75
CA VAL A 626 -13.98 -17.95 9.44
C VAL A 626 -15.07 -18.92 9.86
N ARG A 627 -15.62 -18.77 11.07
CA ARG A 627 -16.68 -19.63 11.61
C ARG A 627 -17.93 -19.59 10.74
N TRP A 628 -18.35 -18.40 10.33
CA TRP A 628 -19.42 -18.26 9.34
C TRP A 628 -19.06 -18.95 8.02
N THR A 629 -17.93 -18.58 7.38
CA THR A 629 -17.43 -19.32 6.22
C THR A 629 -15.98 -18.96 5.82
N PRO A 630 -15.07 -19.94 5.65
CA PRO A 630 -13.71 -19.71 5.15
C PRO A 630 -13.67 -19.26 3.68
N TRP A 631 -14.82 -19.22 2.99
CA TRP A 631 -14.91 -18.71 1.62
C TRP A 631 -14.71 -17.20 1.52
N TRP A 632 -14.96 -16.43 2.59
CA TRP A 632 -14.67 -14.99 2.63
C TRP A 632 -13.19 -14.68 2.38
N PHE A 633 -12.30 -15.59 2.79
CA PHE A 633 -10.84 -15.52 2.63
C PHE A 633 -10.37 -15.74 1.17
N ASN A 634 -11.29 -15.80 0.21
CA ASN A 634 -11.00 -15.58 -1.22
C ASN A 634 -10.97 -14.09 -1.61
N LYS A 635 -11.48 -13.18 -0.77
CA LYS A 635 -11.50 -11.73 -1.00
C LYS A 635 -10.29 -11.10 -0.28
N PRO A 636 -9.30 -10.52 -0.99
CA PRO A 636 -8.09 -9.95 -0.39
C PRO A 636 -8.31 -8.90 0.71
N LYS A 637 -9.44 -8.19 0.68
CA LYS A 637 -9.80 -7.15 1.66
C LYS A 637 -9.68 -7.65 3.12
N PHE A 638 -10.05 -8.90 3.40
CA PHE A 638 -9.98 -9.47 4.75
C PHE A 638 -8.54 -9.69 5.25
N HIS A 639 -7.52 -9.69 4.37
CA HIS A 639 -6.10 -9.71 4.78
C HIS A 639 -5.53 -8.30 4.81
N ILE A 640 -5.94 -7.45 3.86
CA ILE A 640 -5.44 -6.09 3.74
C ILE A 640 -5.71 -5.30 5.02
N VAL A 641 -6.84 -5.54 5.71
CA VAL A 641 -7.14 -4.92 7.01
C VAL A 641 -6.11 -5.25 8.10
N CYS A 642 -5.40 -6.39 8.04
CA CYS A 642 -4.35 -6.74 9.00
C CYS A 642 -3.14 -5.79 8.93
N HIS A 643 -2.99 -5.00 7.87
CA HIS A 643 -1.97 -3.95 7.77
C HIS A 643 -2.43 -2.60 8.35
N LEU A 644 -3.71 -2.46 8.73
CA LEU A 644 -4.26 -1.20 9.23
C LEU A 644 -3.58 -0.70 10.52
N PRO A 645 -3.26 -1.54 11.53
CA PRO A 645 -2.57 -1.09 12.73
C PRO A 645 -1.21 -0.43 12.44
N TYR A 646 -0.40 -1.05 11.57
CA TYR A 646 0.87 -0.48 11.12
C TYR A 646 0.66 0.89 10.45
N HIS A 647 -0.28 0.99 9.50
CA HIS A 647 -0.56 2.27 8.83
C HIS A 647 -1.09 3.36 9.77
N ILE A 648 -1.86 3.02 10.81
CA ILE A 648 -2.30 4.00 11.82
C ILE A 648 -1.10 4.54 12.62
N ARG A 649 -0.14 3.69 12.97
CA ARG A 649 1.10 4.11 13.63
C ARG A 649 1.93 5.06 12.74
N CYS A 650 2.04 4.72 11.46
CA CYS A 650 2.82 5.48 10.48
C CYS A 650 2.18 6.82 10.11
N PHE A 651 0.86 6.86 9.91
CA PHE A 651 0.15 7.97 9.21
C PHE A 651 -0.92 8.68 10.05
N GLY A 652 -1.10 8.32 11.32
CA GLY A 652 -2.17 8.85 12.18
C GLY A 652 -3.51 8.11 12.00
N PRO A 653 -4.61 8.62 12.57
CA PRO A 653 -5.91 7.94 12.54
C PRO A 653 -6.40 7.65 11.11
N ALA A 654 -7.03 6.47 10.90
CA ALA A 654 -7.31 5.96 9.56
C ALA A 654 -8.24 6.84 8.69
N ILE A 655 -8.97 7.77 9.30
CA ILE A 655 -9.77 8.77 8.60
C ILE A 655 -8.91 9.71 7.73
N LEU A 656 -7.64 9.93 8.08
CA LEU A 656 -6.72 10.82 7.35
C LEU A 656 -6.37 10.31 5.95
N PHE A 657 -6.33 8.98 5.76
CA PHE A 657 -5.99 8.33 4.49
C PHE A 657 -7.17 7.62 3.80
N ALA A 658 -8.40 7.95 4.19
CA ALA A 658 -9.62 7.48 3.52
C ALA A 658 -9.91 8.27 2.23
N THR A 659 -10.33 7.60 1.14
CA THR A 659 -10.49 8.27 -0.17
C THR A 659 -11.80 9.04 -0.38
N GLU A 660 -12.69 9.09 0.62
CA GLU A 660 -14.04 9.69 0.50
C GLU A 660 -14.02 11.15 -0.01
N ALA A 661 -13.07 11.97 0.47
CA ALA A 661 -12.92 13.36 0.03
C ALA A 661 -12.52 13.45 -1.47
N PHE A 662 -11.54 12.66 -1.91
CA PHE A 662 -11.09 12.58 -3.30
C PHE A 662 -12.18 12.01 -4.23
N GLU A 663 -12.91 10.99 -3.78
CA GLU A 663 -14.05 10.42 -4.51
C GLU A 663 -15.21 11.42 -4.69
N SER A 664 -15.42 12.31 -3.71
CA SER A 664 -16.35 13.43 -3.87
C SER A 664 -15.90 14.38 -4.98
N PHE A 665 -14.59 14.66 -5.07
CA PHE A 665 -14.01 15.53 -6.10
C PHE A 665 -14.08 14.90 -7.51
N ASN A 666 -14.08 13.57 -7.60
CA ASN A 666 -14.34 12.87 -8.88
C ASN A 666 -15.70 13.25 -9.48
N ALA A 667 -16.68 13.74 -8.71
CA ALA A 667 -17.93 14.30 -9.26
C ALA A 667 -17.71 15.67 -9.92
N VAL A 668 -16.88 16.54 -9.34
CA VAL A 668 -16.51 17.86 -9.88
C VAL A 668 -15.71 17.70 -11.18
N ILE A 669 -14.74 16.78 -11.22
CA ILE A 669 -14.00 16.45 -12.46
C ILE A 669 -14.97 15.99 -13.55
N ARG A 670 -15.96 15.15 -13.22
CA ARG A 670 -16.97 14.68 -14.17
C ARG A 670 -17.81 15.82 -14.72
N GLU A 671 -18.27 16.74 -13.88
CA GLU A 671 -19.02 17.93 -14.30
C GLU A 671 -18.21 18.80 -15.26
N GLN A 672 -16.98 19.16 -14.91
CA GLN A 672 -16.10 19.96 -15.78
C GLN A 672 -15.72 19.22 -17.08
N SER A 673 -15.51 17.90 -17.02
CA SER A 673 -15.22 17.06 -18.18
C SER A 673 -16.41 16.97 -19.16
N ILE A 674 -17.66 17.01 -18.68
CA ILE A 674 -18.87 17.06 -19.53
C ILE A 674 -18.89 18.33 -20.41
N HIS A 675 -18.32 19.44 -19.91
CA HIS A 675 -18.17 20.72 -20.62
C HIS A 675 -16.89 20.83 -21.46
N SER A 676 -15.94 19.91 -21.30
CA SER A 676 -14.76 19.80 -22.16
C SER A 676 -15.10 19.29 -23.56
N ASN A 677 -14.10 19.25 -24.45
CA ASN A 677 -14.26 18.66 -25.79
C ASN A 677 -14.44 17.12 -25.79
N ARG A 678 -14.42 16.46 -24.62
CA ARG A 678 -14.64 15.01 -24.38
C ARG A 678 -13.69 14.03 -25.09
N HIS A 679 -12.78 14.52 -25.93
CA HIS A 679 -11.84 13.73 -26.71
C HIS A 679 -10.45 13.67 -26.07
N ALA A 680 -10.04 14.71 -25.35
CA ALA A 680 -8.85 14.70 -24.48
C ALA A 680 -8.93 15.89 -23.50
N PRO A 681 -9.44 15.71 -22.27
CA PRO A 681 -9.44 16.76 -21.25
C PRO A 681 -8.04 16.97 -20.66
N LEU A 682 -7.13 17.56 -21.45
CA LEU A 682 -6.02 18.37 -20.93
C LEU A 682 -6.61 19.68 -20.39
N ILE A 683 -7.31 19.59 -19.25
CA ILE A 683 -7.65 20.76 -18.45
C ILE A 683 -6.33 21.26 -17.86
N ARG A 684 -5.87 22.41 -18.35
CA ARG A 684 -4.73 23.15 -17.80
C ARG A 684 -5.20 23.99 -16.63
#